data_AF-A0A6G7YWR0-F1
#
_entry.id   AF-A0A6G7YWR0-F1
#
_cell.length_a   1.000
_cell.length_b   1.000
_cell.length_c   1.000
_cell.angle_alpha   90.00
_cell.angle_beta   90.00
_cell.angle_gamma   90.00
#
_symmetry.space_group_name_H-M   'P 1'
#
loop_
_entity.id
_entity.type
_entity.pdbx_description
1 polymer ?
#
loop_
_entity_poly.entity_id
_entity_poly.type
_entity_poly.pdbx_seq_one_letter_code
_entity_poly.pdbx_strand_id
1 'polypeptide(L)'
;MSTASESLMDKARTQGTNFWLMALLISFLVFALNAGYSLFKSSRYGGASSAAADLQVLSQQYANQSREAVDGKEPAFASLKNVKAQIEAAVNRVDSSYGDDPLVSGDIGKVKTTWAPLAKSGDAVLASQAALTGLSGNSDHFNARVPDLQAQLNEVVNGLSGAGTSAQQQFAMRQIVLASSMARRITEIRAGGAGAPVAGNGLRQDAGVFSQVMTDLTNGGAQVGKVSGAAVAPLAKANQQWAEMKKDVDAILGNSRQLFTAQSAALSITDNADKLLTDSRGLFNAFTATGSLKDTSILGNLWISIAAGLATLFSLLMLVFSQWRAQKLRQASLEELNTRNQQAIMRLLDEMGSLAEGDLTVKATVTEDMTGAIADSINFAIEQLRSLVGTINDTSVQVAAGAQETQNTALHLAEAAEHQAQEITSASDRIGEIASSIRHVSRNSAQSAEVAQRSVEIATNGADVVRQTIQGMDNIRDQIQETSKRIKRLGESSQEIGSIVELINDISEQTNILALNASIQAASAGEAGRGFAVVADEVQRLAERASRATKRIEGLVHAIQSDTNEAVSSMEQTTTEVVRGARLAEDAGTALGEIERVSSDLAGLIQNISNSAEQQSNAASNITHTMDTIRSITAQTSQGANQTAKSIGNLAQLATDLRRSVADFKLPA
;
A
#
# COMPACT_ATOMS: atom_id res chain seq x y z
N MET A 1 56.31 36.95 104.22
CA MET A 1 55.02 36.99 103.48
C MET A 1 55.05 38.28 102.69
N SER A 2 55.20 38.34 101.37
CA SER A 2 54.23 37.91 100.36
C SER A 2 54.92 37.89 98.99
N THR A 3 55.13 36.71 98.41
CA THR A 3 55.63 36.50 97.04
C THR A 3 54.74 35.50 96.26
N ALA A 4 53.46 35.41 96.64
CA ALA A 4 52.55 34.39 96.10
C ALA A 4 51.40 34.93 95.21
N SER A 5 51.24 36.25 95.04
CA SER A 5 50.07 36.81 94.33
C SER A 5 50.26 37.14 92.85
N GLU A 6 51.50 37.31 92.35
CA GLU A 6 51.74 37.59 90.91
C GLU A 6 51.65 36.34 90.00
N SER A 7 51.75 35.14 90.57
CA SER A 7 51.69 33.88 89.80
C SER A 7 50.28 33.47 89.37
N LEU A 8 49.21 34.00 89.97
CA LEU A 8 47.83 33.56 89.71
C LEU A 8 47.14 34.37 88.60
N MET A 9 47.45 35.66 88.47
CA MET A 9 46.85 36.53 87.44
C MET A 9 47.39 36.26 86.03
N ASP A 10 48.69 35.95 85.89
CA ASP A 10 49.28 35.66 84.57
C ASP A 10 48.90 34.26 84.06
N LYS A 11 48.68 33.31 84.97
CA LYS A 11 48.06 32.00 84.69
C LYS A 11 46.59 32.11 84.28
N ALA A 12 45.82 33.03 84.88
CA ALA A 12 44.43 33.25 84.48
C ALA A 12 44.29 33.91 83.10
N ARG A 13 45.24 34.79 82.73
CA ARG A 13 45.25 35.49 81.43
C ARG A 13 45.62 34.56 80.28
N THR A 14 46.63 33.72 80.46
CA THR A 14 47.01 32.68 79.48
C THR A 14 45.97 31.55 79.40
N GLN A 15 45.31 31.19 80.50
CA GLN A 15 44.19 30.24 80.46
C GLN A 15 42.96 30.78 79.71
N GLY A 16 42.65 32.07 79.82
CA GLY A 16 41.55 32.69 79.08
C GLY A 16 41.76 32.69 77.57
N THR A 17 42.97 33.04 77.11
CA THR A 17 43.31 33.02 75.68
C THR A 17 43.38 31.59 75.13
N ASN A 18 43.93 30.65 75.91
CA ASN A 18 43.98 29.23 75.52
C ASN A 18 42.58 28.59 75.48
N PHE A 19 41.65 29.00 76.35
CA PHE A 19 40.26 28.54 76.32
C PHE A 19 39.56 28.96 75.01
N TRP A 20 39.68 30.23 74.62
CA TRP A 20 39.08 30.72 73.36
C TRP A 20 39.75 30.13 72.11
N LEU A 21 41.06 29.90 72.13
CA LEU A 21 41.76 29.17 71.07
C LEU A 21 41.22 27.74 70.92
N MET A 22 40.96 27.05 72.03
CA MET A 22 40.43 25.68 72.03
C MET A 22 38.97 25.65 71.57
N ALA A 23 38.14 26.60 72.00
CA ALA A 23 36.75 26.73 71.55
C ALA A 23 36.65 27.06 70.05
N LEU A 24 37.54 27.90 69.53
CA LEU A 24 37.66 28.20 68.10
C LEU A 24 38.09 26.96 67.31
N LEU A 25 39.09 26.22 67.80
CA LEU A 25 39.56 24.98 67.18
C LEU A 25 38.43 23.96 67.07
N ILE A 26 37.68 23.73 68.14
CA ILE A 26 36.59 22.74 68.17
C ILE A 26 35.43 23.17 67.24
N SER A 27 34.97 24.42 67.34
CA SER A 27 33.87 24.91 66.50
C SER A 27 34.25 24.99 65.02
N PHE A 28 35.50 25.34 64.70
CA PHE A 28 36.02 25.34 63.33
C PHE A 28 36.14 23.93 62.79
N LEU A 29 36.59 22.98 63.60
CA LEU A 29 36.72 21.58 63.19
C LEU A 29 35.34 20.96 62.92
N VAL A 30 34.32 21.28 63.72
CA VAL A 30 32.92 20.87 63.47
C VAL A 30 32.37 21.51 62.19
N PHE A 31 32.57 22.80 61.99
CA PHE A 31 32.13 23.50 60.78
C PHE A 31 32.85 22.99 59.52
N ALA A 32 34.18 22.84 59.58
CA ALA A 32 35.00 22.38 58.47
C ALA A 32 34.73 20.91 58.11
N LEU A 33 34.49 20.04 59.10
CA LEU A 33 34.09 18.66 58.84
C LEU A 33 32.71 18.59 58.18
N ASN A 34 31.73 19.38 58.65
CA ASN A 34 30.38 19.35 58.10
C ASN A 34 30.29 20.00 56.70
N ALA A 35 30.94 21.16 56.53
CA ALA A 35 31.04 21.84 55.23
C ALA A 35 31.87 21.01 54.24
N GLY A 36 32.99 20.42 54.68
CA GLY A 36 33.82 19.55 53.88
C GLY A 36 33.09 18.27 53.44
N TYR A 37 32.30 17.65 54.32
CA TYR A 37 31.47 16.50 53.97
C TYR A 37 30.37 16.85 52.96
N SER A 38 29.70 17.99 53.14
CA SER A 38 28.70 18.48 52.18
C SER A 38 29.31 18.83 50.81
N LEU A 39 30.50 19.43 50.78
CA LEU A 39 31.22 19.75 49.53
C LEU A 39 31.69 18.47 48.82
N PHE A 40 32.21 17.51 49.57
CA PHE A 40 32.65 16.21 49.04
C PHE A 40 31.48 15.39 48.47
N LYS A 41 30.33 15.37 49.16
CA LYS A 41 29.12 14.68 48.69
C LYS A 41 28.51 15.36 47.46
N SER A 42 28.43 16.69 47.43
CA SER A 42 27.95 17.44 46.25
C SER A 42 28.87 17.28 45.04
N SER A 43 30.20 17.30 45.25
CA SER A 43 31.20 17.04 44.20
C SER A 43 31.15 15.61 43.66
N ARG A 44 30.66 14.63 44.42
CA ARG A 44 30.60 13.22 44.02
C ARG A 44 29.46 12.91 43.04
N TYR A 45 28.35 13.67 43.05
CA TYR A 45 27.21 13.43 42.16
C TYR A 45 27.09 14.42 40.98
N GLY A 46 27.93 15.46 40.93
CA GLY A 46 27.86 16.53 39.91
C GLY A 46 28.05 16.07 38.45
N GLY A 47 28.67 14.89 38.22
CA GLY A 47 28.82 14.27 36.90
C GLY A 47 27.90 13.06 36.65
N ALA A 48 27.05 12.68 37.61
CA ALA A 48 26.22 11.48 37.53
C ALA A 48 24.91 11.73 36.77
N SER A 49 24.34 12.93 36.90
CA SER A 49 23.13 13.36 36.20
C SER A 49 23.35 13.53 34.69
N SER A 50 24.55 13.89 34.23
CA SER A 50 24.84 14.00 32.79
C SER A 50 24.81 12.64 32.09
N ALA A 51 25.42 11.60 32.69
CA ALA A 51 25.37 10.26 32.14
C ALA A 51 23.93 9.70 32.07
N ALA A 52 23.09 10.01 33.07
CA ALA A 52 21.68 9.64 33.04
C ALA A 52 20.85 10.46 32.01
N ALA A 53 21.23 11.70 31.73
CA ALA A 53 20.62 12.53 30.67
C ALA A 53 21.04 12.06 29.26
N ASP A 54 22.30 11.69 29.07
CA ASP A 54 22.81 11.14 27.81
C ASP A 54 22.05 9.87 27.42
N LEU A 55 21.78 8.99 28.38
CA LEU A 55 20.98 7.77 28.17
C LEU A 55 19.57 8.05 27.64
N GLN A 56 18.95 9.18 28.01
CA GLN A 56 17.62 9.55 27.52
C GLN A 56 17.64 9.82 26.02
N VAL A 57 18.59 10.64 25.54
CA VAL A 57 18.72 10.96 24.11
C VAL A 57 19.18 9.74 23.31
N LEU A 58 20.19 9.03 23.84
CA LEU A 58 20.76 7.88 23.17
C LEU A 58 19.73 6.74 23.00
N SER A 59 18.81 6.54 23.95
CA SER A 59 17.77 5.52 23.84
C SER A 59 16.88 5.69 22.60
N GLN A 60 16.49 6.93 22.28
CA GLN A 60 15.67 7.25 21.11
C GLN A 60 16.49 7.22 19.81
N GLN A 61 17.74 7.70 19.85
CA GLN A 61 18.66 7.56 18.73
C GLN A 61 18.93 6.09 18.39
N TYR A 62 19.02 5.22 19.40
CA TYR A 62 19.26 3.79 19.21
C TYR A 62 18.11 3.11 18.47
N ALA A 63 16.85 3.40 18.83
CA ALA A 63 15.68 2.94 18.11
C ALA A 63 15.64 3.44 16.67
N ASN A 64 15.94 4.72 16.44
CA ASN A 64 15.97 5.30 15.10
C ASN A 64 17.03 4.66 14.21
N GLN A 65 18.28 4.56 14.70
CA GLN A 65 19.38 3.96 13.95
C GLN A 65 19.17 2.47 13.72
N SER A 66 18.50 1.76 14.64
CA SER A 66 18.15 0.36 14.45
C SER A 66 17.14 0.15 13.32
N ARG A 67 16.15 1.04 13.18
CA ARG A 67 15.18 0.98 12.07
C ARG A 67 15.85 1.26 10.73
N GLU A 68 16.66 2.32 10.67
CA GLU A 68 17.40 2.67 9.45
C GLU A 68 18.40 1.58 9.03
N ALA A 69 19.02 0.88 9.97
CA ALA A 69 19.90 -0.25 9.69
C ALA A 69 19.11 -1.45 9.10
N VAL A 70 17.91 -1.74 9.62
CA VAL A 70 17.03 -2.79 9.06
C VAL A 70 16.52 -2.43 7.66
N ASP A 71 16.39 -1.15 7.33
CA ASP A 71 16.10 -0.69 5.96
C ASP A 71 17.28 -0.88 4.98
N GLY A 72 18.44 -1.36 5.47
CA GLY A 72 19.62 -1.64 4.66
C GLY A 72 20.52 -0.44 4.42
N LYS A 73 20.32 0.69 5.13
CA LYS A 73 21.17 1.88 5.00
C LYS A 73 22.53 1.63 5.64
N GLU A 74 23.57 1.50 4.82
CA GLU A 74 24.93 1.21 5.28
C GLU A 74 25.47 2.18 6.36
N PRO A 75 25.28 3.52 6.26
CA PRO A 75 25.72 4.47 7.29
C PRO A 75 25.03 4.24 8.66
N ALA A 76 23.80 3.72 8.67
CA ALA A 76 23.04 3.50 9.89
C ALA A 76 23.64 2.40 10.76
N PHE A 77 24.35 1.41 10.19
CA PHE A 77 25.04 0.38 10.98
C PHE A 77 26.20 0.95 11.79
N ALA A 78 26.98 1.86 11.21
CA ALA A 78 28.06 2.54 11.91
C ALA A 78 27.51 3.41 13.05
N SER A 79 26.44 4.16 12.78
CA SER A 79 25.73 4.97 13.77
C SER A 79 25.12 4.11 14.88
N LEU A 80 24.45 3.00 14.55
CA LEU A 80 23.87 2.05 15.51
C LEU A 80 24.94 1.47 16.44
N LYS A 81 26.08 1.04 15.88
CA LYS A 81 27.23 0.54 16.64
C LYS A 81 27.78 1.60 17.60
N ASN A 82 27.89 2.84 17.13
CA ASN A 82 28.39 3.96 17.93
C ASN A 82 27.42 4.29 19.09
N VAL A 83 26.13 4.45 18.79
CA VAL A 83 25.10 4.72 19.82
C VAL A 83 25.04 3.58 20.83
N LYS A 84 25.10 2.31 20.40
CA LYS A 84 25.20 1.15 21.31
C LYS A 84 26.36 1.28 22.28
N ALA A 85 27.56 1.57 21.75
CA ALA A 85 28.77 1.69 22.55
C ALA A 85 28.69 2.87 23.54
N GLN A 86 28.07 3.99 23.15
CA GLN A 86 27.86 5.14 24.02
C GLN A 86 26.90 4.82 25.17
N ILE A 87 25.79 4.12 24.90
CA ILE A 87 24.85 3.67 25.95
C ILE A 87 25.57 2.70 26.89
N GLU A 88 26.28 1.72 26.35
CA GLU A 88 27.01 0.72 27.14
C GLU A 88 28.08 1.36 28.03
N ALA A 89 28.82 2.35 27.49
CA ALA A 89 29.78 3.14 28.26
C ALA A 89 29.10 3.98 29.35
N ALA A 90 27.93 4.57 29.08
CA ALA A 90 27.18 5.36 30.06
C ALA A 90 26.62 4.48 31.19
N VAL A 91 26.01 3.33 30.86
CA VAL A 91 25.51 2.35 31.84
C VAL A 91 26.65 1.84 32.72
N ASN A 92 27.78 1.43 32.12
CA ASN A 92 28.94 0.93 32.87
C ASN A 92 29.60 2.02 33.74
N ARG A 93 29.65 3.27 33.25
CA ARG A 93 30.19 4.39 34.02
C ARG A 93 29.36 4.65 35.27
N VAL A 94 28.04 4.67 35.13
CA VAL A 94 27.12 4.88 36.26
C VAL A 94 27.20 3.73 37.25
N ASP A 95 27.21 2.48 36.77
CA ASP A 95 27.28 1.29 37.61
C ASP A 95 28.62 1.15 38.36
N SER A 96 29.75 1.35 37.69
CA SER A 96 31.07 1.30 38.33
C SER A 96 31.30 2.42 39.35
N SER A 97 30.66 3.57 39.17
CA SER A 97 30.84 4.74 40.04
C SER A 97 29.84 4.77 41.21
N TYR A 98 28.64 4.24 41.03
CA TYR A 98 27.51 4.38 41.97
C TYR A 98 26.68 3.11 42.19
N GLY A 99 27.04 1.97 41.61
CA GLY A 99 26.24 0.73 41.68
C GLY A 99 26.05 0.17 43.08
N ASP A 100 26.99 0.44 43.99
CA ASP A 100 26.91 0.03 45.41
C ASP A 100 26.23 1.09 46.31
N ASP A 101 25.85 2.24 45.76
CA ASP A 101 25.23 3.33 46.53
C ASP A 101 23.74 3.01 46.80
N PRO A 102 23.32 2.80 48.06
CA PRO A 102 21.94 2.40 48.38
C PRO A 102 20.87 3.38 47.92
N LEU A 103 21.23 4.65 47.65
CA LEU A 103 20.30 5.69 47.23
C LEU A 103 19.94 5.61 45.75
N VAL A 104 20.80 5.05 44.91
CA VAL A 104 20.64 5.03 43.44
C VAL A 104 20.80 3.64 42.83
N SER A 105 21.33 2.66 43.56
CA SER A 105 21.59 1.30 43.09
C SER A 105 20.34 0.59 42.54
N GLY A 106 19.17 0.87 43.10
CA GLY A 106 17.89 0.35 42.60
C GLY A 106 17.54 0.84 41.19
N ASP A 107 17.72 2.13 40.91
CA ASP A 107 17.41 2.70 39.60
C ASP A 107 18.51 2.38 38.56
N ILE A 108 19.78 2.30 38.99
CA ILE A 108 20.88 1.77 38.17
C ILE A 108 20.59 0.31 37.76
N GLY A 109 20.11 -0.51 38.70
CA GLY A 109 19.71 -1.88 38.46
C GLY A 109 18.59 -2.00 37.41
N LYS A 110 17.58 -1.11 37.45
CA LYS A 110 16.52 -1.07 36.44
C LYS A 110 17.07 -0.76 35.05
N VAL A 111 17.92 0.28 34.94
CA VAL A 111 18.55 0.66 33.66
C VAL A 111 19.39 -0.49 33.10
N LYS A 112 20.19 -1.17 33.92
CA LYS A 112 20.97 -2.36 33.50
C LYS A 112 20.08 -3.50 33.00
N THR A 113 19.02 -3.78 33.73
CA THR A 113 18.07 -4.86 33.40
C THR A 113 17.35 -4.57 32.08
N THR A 114 17.04 -3.31 31.81
CA THR A 114 16.42 -2.87 30.55
C THR A 114 17.42 -2.82 29.39
N TRP A 115 18.67 -2.42 29.64
CA TRP A 115 19.70 -2.32 28.60
C TRP A 115 20.21 -3.68 28.11
N ALA A 116 20.39 -4.66 28.99
CA ALA A 116 20.96 -5.96 28.61
C ALA A 116 20.26 -6.67 27.43
N PRO A 117 18.91 -6.80 27.37
CA PRO A 117 18.24 -7.37 26.21
C PRO A 117 18.33 -6.47 24.97
N LEU A 118 18.26 -5.15 25.14
CA LEU A 118 18.38 -4.17 24.06
C LEU A 118 19.76 -4.26 23.36
N ALA A 119 20.83 -4.38 24.14
CA ALA A 119 22.18 -4.56 23.63
C ALA A 119 22.29 -5.83 22.77
N LYS A 120 21.72 -6.95 23.23
CA LYS A 120 21.68 -8.21 22.47
C LYS A 120 20.91 -8.08 21.16
N SER A 121 19.78 -7.39 21.18
CA SER A 121 19.01 -7.08 19.98
C SER A 121 19.86 -6.23 19.00
N GLY A 122 20.61 -5.24 19.48
CA GLY A 122 21.51 -4.47 18.62
C GLY A 122 22.61 -5.30 17.99
N ASP A 123 23.20 -6.22 18.75
CA ASP A 123 24.20 -7.16 18.22
C ASP A 123 23.60 -8.06 17.13
N ALA A 124 22.34 -8.47 17.26
CA ALA A 124 21.63 -9.24 16.22
C ALA A 124 21.38 -8.43 14.94
N VAL A 125 21.05 -7.14 15.05
CA VAL A 125 20.92 -6.24 13.88
C VAL A 125 22.28 -6.03 13.21
N LEU A 126 23.33 -5.73 13.99
CA LEU A 126 24.68 -5.52 13.48
C LEU A 126 25.27 -6.80 12.83
N ALA A 127 25.04 -7.97 13.42
CA ALA A 127 25.46 -9.25 12.84
C ALA A 127 24.76 -9.57 11.51
N SER A 128 23.60 -8.95 11.26
CA SER A 128 22.82 -9.12 10.03
C SER A 128 23.14 -8.08 8.95
N GLN A 129 24.16 -7.22 9.15
CA GLN A 129 24.51 -6.14 8.23
C GLN A 129 24.67 -6.61 6.78
N ALA A 130 25.49 -7.63 6.54
CA ALA A 130 25.75 -8.13 5.19
C ALA A 130 24.49 -8.71 4.52
N ALA A 131 23.58 -9.31 5.30
CA ALA A 131 22.32 -9.83 4.80
C ALA A 131 21.34 -8.70 4.42
N LEU A 132 21.30 -7.63 5.20
CA LEU A 132 20.40 -6.49 5.00
C LEU A 132 20.85 -5.58 3.84
N THR A 133 22.15 -5.26 3.75
CA THR A 133 22.70 -4.50 2.63
C THR A 133 22.66 -5.31 1.33
N GLY A 134 22.94 -6.61 1.40
CA GLY A 134 22.78 -7.55 0.30
C GLY A 134 21.32 -7.65 -0.17
N LEU A 135 20.35 -7.69 0.74
CA LEU A 135 18.93 -7.69 0.39
C LEU A 135 18.55 -6.44 -0.42
N SER A 136 18.91 -5.24 0.06
CA SER A 136 18.56 -3.99 -0.64
C SER A 136 19.13 -4.00 -2.07
N GLY A 137 20.41 -4.34 -2.22
CA GLY A 137 21.05 -4.40 -3.53
C GLY A 137 20.39 -5.39 -4.48
N ASN A 138 20.13 -6.62 -4.01
CA ASN A 138 19.48 -7.66 -4.82
C ASN A 138 18.03 -7.30 -5.15
N SER A 139 17.30 -6.68 -4.22
CA SER A 139 15.93 -6.20 -4.44
C SER A 139 15.87 -5.13 -5.51
N ASP A 140 16.75 -4.13 -5.44
CA ASP A 140 16.78 -3.01 -6.39
C ASP A 140 17.17 -3.52 -7.78
N HIS A 141 18.14 -4.43 -7.86
CA HIS A 141 18.59 -5.05 -9.10
C HIS A 141 17.53 -5.94 -9.76
N PHE A 142 16.81 -6.74 -8.97
CA PHE A 142 15.68 -7.53 -9.44
C PHE A 142 14.59 -6.61 -10.01
N ASN A 143 14.15 -5.62 -9.24
CA ASN A 143 13.07 -4.70 -9.63
C ASN A 143 13.41 -3.90 -10.89
N ALA A 144 14.67 -3.47 -11.05
CA ALA A 144 15.12 -2.75 -12.24
C ALA A 144 15.08 -3.60 -13.53
N ARG A 145 15.20 -4.92 -13.42
CA ARG A 145 15.23 -5.85 -14.57
C ARG A 145 13.85 -6.42 -14.95
N VAL A 146 12.85 -6.26 -14.10
CA VAL A 146 11.48 -6.73 -14.37
C VAL A 146 10.90 -6.16 -15.67
N PRO A 147 10.99 -4.85 -15.97
CA PRO A 147 10.45 -4.31 -17.22
C PRO A 147 11.08 -4.94 -18.48
N ASP A 148 12.39 -5.15 -18.47
CA ASP A 148 13.11 -5.76 -19.58
C ASP A 148 12.71 -7.23 -19.79
N LEU A 149 12.57 -7.98 -18.69
CA LEU A 149 12.08 -9.36 -18.71
C LEU A 149 10.65 -9.43 -19.25
N GLN A 150 9.78 -8.52 -18.82
CA GLN A 150 8.41 -8.43 -19.33
C GLN A 150 8.38 -8.10 -20.83
N ALA A 151 9.25 -7.20 -21.30
CA ALA A 151 9.37 -6.89 -22.72
C ALA A 151 9.79 -8.13 -23.55
N GLN A 152 10.76 -8.91 -23.08
CA GLN A 152 11.15 -10.16 -23.76
C GLN A 152 10.03 -11.20 -23.75
N LEU A 153 9.30 -11.33 -22.63
CA LEU A 153 8.15 -12.25 -22.55
C LEU A 153 6.98 -11.81 -23.44
N ASN A 154 6.73 -10.50 -23.61
CA ASN A 154 5.76 -9.99 -24.57
C ASN A 154 6.15 -10.35 -26.01
N GLU A 155 7.43 -10.25 -26.36
CA GLU A 155 7.94 -10.70 -27.66
C GLU A 155 7.80 -12.22 -27.86
N VAL A 156 7.93 -13.02 -26.79
CA VAL A 156 7.61 -14.46 -26.83
C VAL A 156 6.13 -14.67 -27.17
N VAL A 157 5.22 -13.97 -26.48
CA VAL A 157 3.77 -14.06 -26.75
C VAL A 157 3.46 -13.65 -28.19
N ASN A 158 4.02 -12.55 -28.68
CA ASN A 158 3.85 -12.07 -30.05
C ASN A 158 4.34 -13.10 -31.08
N GLY A 159 5.51 -13.70 -30.84
CA GLY A 159 6.05 -14.76 -31.69
C GLY A 159 5.20 -16.04 -31.69
N LEU A 160 4.49 -16.33 -30.60
CA LEU A 160 3.58 -17.46 -30.47
C LEU A 160 2.21 -17.20 -31.13
N SER A 161 1.84 -15.95 -31.42
CA SER A 161 0.57 -15.62 -32.10
C SER A 161 0.48 -16.16 -33.54
N GLY A 162 1.61 -16.40 -34.20
CA GLY A 162 1.65 -16.89 -35.59
C GLY A 162 1.82 -18.41 -35.76
N ALA A 163 2.33 -19.12 -34.74
CA ALA A 163 2.69 -20.54 -34.86
C ALA A 163 2.67 -21.34 -33.53
N GLY A 164 2.34 -20.69 -32.41
CA GLY A 164 2.30 -21.32 -31.08
C GLY A 164 0.93 -21.90 -30.74
N THR A 165 0.89 -22.82 -29.77
CA THR A 165 -0.37 -23.35 -29.23
C THR A 165 -1.00 -22.35 -28.25
N SER A 166 -2.32 -22.44 -28.05
CA SER A 166 -3.04 -21.64 -27.04
C SER A 166 -2.48 -21.83 -25.63
N ALA A 167 -2.06 -23.07 -25.31
CA ALA A 167 -1.38 -23.38 -24.04
C ALA A 167 -0.07 -22.60 -23.90
N GLN A 168 0.80 -22.60 -24.92
CA GLN A 168 2.08 -21.87 -24.89
C GLN A 168 1.88 -20.37 -24.67
N GLN A 169 0.87 -19.78 -25.33
CA GLN A 169 0.53 -18.36 -25.15
C GLN A 169 0.09 -18.07 -23.72
N GLN A 170 -0.79 -18.91 -23.14
CA GLN A 170 -1.24 -18.75 -21.75
C GLN A 170 -0.09 -18.89 -20.74
N PHE A 171 0.79 -19.87 -20.92
CA PHE A 171 1.94 -20.05 -20.04
C PHE A 171 2.90 -18.87 -20.10
N ALA A 172 3.17 -18.34 -21.30
CA ALA A 172 4.01 -17.15 -21.49
C ALA A 172 3.38 -15.88 -20.88
N MET A 173 2.07 -15.65 -21.08
CA MET A 173 1.34 -14.54 -20.46
C MET A 173 1.36 -14.62 -18.92
N ARG A 174 1.22 -15.83 -18.36
CA ARG A 174 1.28 -16.03 -16.91
C ARG A 174 2.66 -15.70 -16.33
N GLN A 175 3.75 -15.91 -17.09
CA GLN A 175 5.09 -15.53 -16.65
C GLN A 175 5.25 -14.01 -16.48
N ILE A 176 4.60 -13.20 -17.30
CA ILE A 176 4.63 -11.73 -17.19
C ILE A 176 4.04 -11.28 -15.84
N VAL A 177 2.94 -11.91 -15.42
CA VAL A 177 2.27 -11.64 -14.14
C VAL A 177 3.09 -12.19 -12.97
N LEU A 178 3.70 -13.36 -13.11
CA LEU A 178 4.58 -13.92 -12.09
C LEU A 178 5.80 -13.01 -11.84
N ALA A 179 6.39 -12.42 -12.88
CA ALA A 179 7.50 -11.48 -12.73
C ALA A 179 7.14 -10.25 -11.88
N SER A 180 5.96 -9.66 -12.09
CA SER A 180 5.49 -8.52 -11.27
C SER A 180 5.06 -8.95 -9.86
N SER A 181 4.47 -10.14 -9.71
CA SER A 181 4.14 -10.72 -8.40
C SER A 181 5.39 -10.92 -7.55
N MET A 182 6.47 -11.47 -8.13
CA MET A 182 7.75 -11.64 -7.44
C MET A 182 8.34 -10.30 -6.99
N ALA A 183 8.32 -9.27 -7.84
CA ALA A 183 8.80 -7.92 -7.50
C ALA A 183 8.03 -7.32 -6.30
N ARG A 184 6.71 -7.47 -6.30
CA ARG A 184 5.85 -7.07 -5.19
C ARG A 184 6.20 -7.83 -3.91
N ARG A 185 6.35 -9.15 -3.96
CA ARG A 185 6.72 -9.96 -2.78
C ARG A 185 8.10 -9.62 -2.24
N ILE A 186 9.08 -9.34 -3.10
CA ILE A 186 10.40 -8.86 -2.69
C ILE A 186 10.29 -7.53 -1.94
N THR A 187 9.43 -6.63 -2.43
CA THR A 187 9.15 -5.35 -1.75
C THR A 187 8.48 -5.58 -0.38
N GLU A 188 7.55 -6.53 -0.27
CA GLU A 188 6.91 -6.91 1.00
C GLU A 188 7.91 -7.55 1.99
N ILE A 189 8.84 -8.38 1.50
CA ILE A 189 9.93 -8.97 2.32
C ILE A 189 10.83 -7.86 2.86
N ARG A 190 11.18 -6.88 2.02
CA ARG A 190 12.00 -5.72 2.39
C ARG A 190 11.30 -4.82 3.41
N ALA A 191 10.01 -4.54 3.22
CA ALA A 191 9.20 -3.74 4.15
C ALA A 191 9.04 -4.43 5.52
N GLY A 192 9.09 -5.77 5.56
CA GLY A 192 9.06 -6.53 6.79
C GLY A 192 7.67 -6.71 7.40
N GLY A 193 7.66 -7.05 8.69
CA GLY A 193 6.43 -7.26 9.47
C GLY A 193 5.83 -8.67 9.31
N ALA A 194 4.59 -8.85 9.80
CA ALA A 194 3.95 -10.16 9.90
C ALA A 194 3.72 -10.85 8.54
N GLY A 195 3.64 -10.08 7.44
CA GLY A 195 3.43 -10.59 6.08
C GLY A 195 4.71 -11.07 5.38
N ALA A 196 5.89 -10.63 5.82
CA ALA A 196 7.15 -10.91 5.15
C ALA A 196 7.51 -12.42 5.05
N PRO A 197 7.24 -13.28 6.06
CA PRO A 197 7.43 -14.73 5.93
C PRO A 197 6.53 -15.36 4.86
N VAL A 198 5.27 -14.90 4.75
CA VAL A 198 4.32 -15.37 3.74
C VAL A 198 4.77 -14.93 2.35
N ALA A 199 5.21 -13.68 2.20
CA ALA A 199 5.79 -13.16 0.97
C ALA A 199 7.05 -13.94 0.55
N GLY A 200 7.92 -14.31 1.49
CA GLY A 200 9.09 -15.15 1.24
C GLY A 200 8.75 -16.56 0.72
N ASN A 201 7.72 -17.19 1.30
CA ASN A 201 7.25 -18.49 0.81
C ASN A 201 6.61 -18.38 -0.58
N GLY A 202 5.80 -17.35 -0.81
CA GLY A 202 5.23 -17.06 -2.12
C GLY A 202 6.29 -16.80 -3.18
N LEU A 203 7.33 -16.02 -2.86
CA LEU A 203 8.45 -15.73 -3.76
C LEU A 203 9.18 -17.01 -4.17
N ARG A 204 9.44 -17.93 -3.21
CA ARG A 204 10.07 -19.22 -3.50
C ARG A 204 9.23 -20.06 -4.46
N GLN A 205 7.91 -20.10 -4.24
CA GLN A 205 6.99 -20.84 -5.10
C GLN A 205 6.93 -20.22 -6.51
N ASP A 206 6.76 -18.91 -6.59
CA ASP A 206 6.65 -18.18 -7.86
C ASP A 206 7.93 -18.33 -8.69
N ALA A 207 9.10 -18.18 -8.07
CA ALA A 207 10.39 -18.37 -8.75
C ALA A 207 10.62 -19.82 -9.22
N GLY A 208 10.14 -20.80 -8.46
CA GLY A 208 10.19 -22.21 -8.83
C GLY A 208 9.30 -22.50 -10.05
N VAL A 209 8.04 -22.05 -10.01
CA VAL A 209 7.09 -22.19 -11.12
C VAL A 209 7.61 -21.48 -12.36
N PHE A 210 8.15 -20.26 -12.20
CA PHE A 210 8.70 -19.50 -13.31
C PHE A 210 9.85 -20.24 -13.98
N SER A 211 10.83 -20.72 -13.20
CA SER A 211 11.97 -21.48 -13.72
C SER A 211 11.54 -22.75 -14.45
N GLN A 212 10.55 -23.47 -13.91
CA GLN A 212 10.04 -24.69 -14.51
C GLN A 212 9.36 -24.40 -15.86
N VAL A 213 8.45 -23.42 -15.91
CA VAL A 213 7.72 -23.08 -17.14
C VAL A 213 8.66 -22.56 -18.23
N MET A 214 9.64 -21.73 -17.87
CA MET A 214 10.65 -21.25 -18.82
C MET A 214 11.48 -22.41 -19.42
N THR A 215 11.81 -23.41 -18.60
CA THR A 215 12.49 -24.63 -19.04
C THR A 215 11.58 -25.46 -19.96
N ASP A 216 10.30 -25.61 -19.60
CA ASP A 216 9.33 -26.39 -20.36
C ASP A 216 9.02 -25.76 -21.73
N LEU A 217 8.97 -24.42 -21.81
CA LEU A 217 8.83 -23.69 -23.08
C LEU A 217 10.06 -23.90 -23.98
N THR A 218 11.25 -24.04 -23.40
CA THR A 218 12.52 -24.17 -24.14
C THR A 218 12.76 -25.60 -24.63
N ASN A 219 12.53 -26.58 -23.75
CA ASN A 219 12.88 -27.98 -23.98
C ASN A 219 11.70 -28.85 -24.41
N GLY A 220 10.48 -28.39 -24.15
CA GLY A 220 9.23 -29.11 -24.45
C GLY A 220 8.73 -29.97 -23.30
N GLY A 221 8.02 -29.34 -22.35
CA GLY A 221 7.32 -30.04 -21.26
C GLY A 221 6.03 -30.73 -21.72
N ALA A 222 5.60 -31.77 -21.02
CA ALA A 222 4.44 -32.60 -21.39
C ALA A 222 3.11 -31.84 -21.57
N GLN A 223 2.97 -30.69 -20.88
CA GLN A 223 1.75 -29.85 -20.89
C GLN A 223 1.87 -28.63 -21.82
N VAL A 224 3.09 -28.22 -22.19
CA VAL A 224 3.35 -26.94 -22.86
C VAL A 224 3.88 -27.15 -24.28
N GLY A 225 4.63 -28.22 -24.53
CA GLY A 225 5.31 -28.45 -25.80
C GLY A 225 6.46 -27.47 -26.04
N LYS A 226 7.35 -27.82 -26.97
CA LYS A 226 8.54 -27.01 -27.27
C LYS A 226 8.15 -25.78 -28.10
N VAL A 227 8.62 -24.59 -27.70
CA VAL A 227 8.45 -23.37 -28.49
C VAL A 227 9.30 -23.43 -29.76
N SER A 228 8.72 -22.99 -30.88
CA SER A 228 9.36 -22.97 -32.19
C SER A 228 9.10 -21.65 -32.93
N GLY A 229 9.85 -21.40 -34.02
CA GLY A 229 9.64 -20.24 -34.88
C GLY A 229 10.11 -18.92 -34.25
N ALA A 230 9.36 -17.85 -34.51
CA ALA A 230 9.74 -16.48 -34.14
C ALA A 230 9.90 -16.26 -32.62
N ALA A 231 9.26 -17.08 -31.78
CA ALA A 231 9.30 -16.96 -30.32
C ALA A 231 10.60 -17.50 -29.67
N VAL A 232 11.44 -18.24 -30.41
CA VAL A 232 12.64 -18.90 -29.84
C VAL A 232 13.70 -17.90 -29.38
N ALA A 233 14.01 -16.88 -30.19
CA ALA A 233 15.04 -15.90 -29.86
C ALA A 233 14.65 -14.99 -28.67
N PRO A 234 13.43 -14.45 -28.59
CA PRO A 234 12.94 -13.77 -27.39
C PRO A 234 12.95 -14.65 -26.15
N LEU A 235 12.57 -15.93 -26.27
CA LEU A 235 12.56 -16.88 -25.15
C LEU A 235 13.98 -17.13 -24.62
N ALA A 236 14.97 -17.24 -25.50
CA ALA A 236 16.37 -17.38 -25.10
C ALA A 236 16.88 -16.15 -24.33
N LYS A 237 16.51 -14.94 -24.77
CA LYS A 237 16.84 -13.70 -24.05
C LYS A 237 16.15 -13.61 -22.69
N ALA A 238 14.87 -13.95 -22.62
CA ALA A 238 14.11 -14.00 -21.37
C ALA A 238 14.73 -15.02 -20.38
N ASN A 239 15.17 -16.19 -20.86
CA ASN A 239 15.89 -17.18 -20.04
C ASN A 239 17.21 -16.63 -19.50
N GLN A 240 17.98 -15.92 -20.32
CA GLN A 240 19.25 -15.33 -19.89
C GLN A 240 19.02 -14.27 -18.81
N GLN A 241 18.02 -13.39 -18.99
CA GLN A 241 17.66 -12.38 -17.99
C GLN A 241 17.15 -13.03 -16.69
N TRP A 242 16.30 -14.05 -16.82
CA TRP A 242 15.81 -14.81 -15.66
C TRP A 242 16.95 -15.49 -14.89
N ALA A 243 17.94 -16.06 -15.57
CA ALA A 243 19.08 -16.71 -14.91
C ALA A 243 19.86 -15.74 -14.01
N GLU A 244 20.00 -14.49 -14.43
CA GLU A 244 20.62 -13.44 -13.61
C GLU A 244 19.71 -12.98 -12.47
N MET A 245 18.42 -12.72 -12.75
CA MET A 245 17.44 -12.34 -11.72
C MET A 245 17.21 -13.42 -10.67
N LYS A 246 17.33 -14.70 -11.05
CA LYS A 246 17.21 -15.83 -10.13
C LYS A 246 18.30 -15.82 -9.07
N LYS A 247 19.52 -15.35 -9.39
CA LYS A 247 20.59 -15.20 -8.40
C LYS A 247 20.18 -14.21 -7.30
N ASP A 248 19.54 -13.11 -7.69
CA ASP A 248 19.02 -12.11 -6.76
C ASP A 248 17.94 -12.74 -5.85
N VAL A 249 17.00 -13.49 -6.44
CA VAL A 249 15.94 -14.21 -5.69
C VAL A 249 16.53 -15.24 -4.72
N ASP A 250 17.48 -16.05 -5.17
CA ASP A 250 18.10 -17.09 -4.34
C ASP A 250 18.88 -16.47 -3.17
N ALA A 251 19.57 -15.35 -3.40
CA ALA A 251 20.26 -14.61 -2.36
C ALA A 251 19.30 -13.98 -1.34
N ILE A 252 18.17 -13.42 -1.81
CA ILE A 252 17.10 -12.89 -0.94
C ILE A 252 16.53 -14.01 -0.06
N LEU A 253 16.21 -15.17 -0.65
CA LEU A 253 15.64 -16.31 0.07
C LEU A 253 16.66 -16.96 1.03
N GLY A 254 17.93 -17.02 0.65
CA GLY A 254 19.02 -17.60 1.45
C GLY A 254 19.30 -16.80 2.73
N ASN A 255 19.15 -15.47 2.67
CA ASN A 255 19.41 -14.57 3.81
C ASN A 255 18.16 -14.29 4.67
N SER A 256 17.01 -14.88 4.32
CA SER A 256 15.71 -14.61 4.96
C SER A 256 15.71 -14.79 6.49
N ARG A 257 16.39 -15.83 7.02
CA ARG A 257 16.47 -16.06 8.48
C ARG A 257 17.17 -14.92 9.21
N GLN A 258 18.28 -14.42 8.67
CA GLN A 258 19.03 -13.31 9.25
C GLN A 258 18.22 -12.01 9.16
N LEU A 259 17.50 -11.83 8.04
CA LEU A 259 16.57 -10.72 7.85
C LEU A 259 15.49 -10.66 8.95
N PHE A 260 14.80 -11.78 9.19
CA PHE A 260 13.77 -11.86 10.22
C PHE A 260 14.32 -11.68 11.62
N THR A 261 15.54 -12.18 11.87
CA THR A 261 16.24 -11.98 13.14
C THR A 261 16.51 -10.49 13.40
N ALA A 262 17.00 -9.77 12.38
CA ALA A 262 17.24 -8.34 12.48
C ALA A 262 15.97 -7.51 12.63
N GLN A 263 14.91 -7.84 11.88
CA GLN A 263 13.61 -7.16 11.99
C GLN A 263 13.00 -7.34 13.38
N SER A 264 12.99 -8.58 13.90
CA SER A 264 12.48 -8.86 15.25
C SER A 264 13.30 -8.15 16.32
N ALA A 265 14.62 -8.10 16.16
CA ALA A 265 15.52 -7.39 17.06
C ALA A 265 15.30 -5.87 17.05
N ALA A 266 15.11 -5.26 15.87
CA ALA A 266 14.82 -3.83 15.75
C ALA A 266 13.44 -3.44 16.31
N LEU A 267 12.44 -4.30 16.16
CA LEU A 267 11.14 -4.14 16.83
C LEU A 267 11.30 -4.20 18.34
N SER A 268 12.04 -5.20 18.85
CA SER A 268 12.36 -5.29 20.28
C SER A 268 13.09 -4.05 20.79
N ILE A 269 14.01 -3.47 20.00
CA ILE A 269 14.67 -2.22 20.35
C ILE A 269 13.68 -1.06 20.42
N THR A 270 12.82 -0.92 19.40
CA THR A 270 11.85 0.17 19.32
C THR A 270 10.84 0.10 20.47
N ASP A 271 10.28 -1.08 20.73
CA ASP A 271 9.26 -1.30 21.77
C ASP A 271 9.81 -1.06 23.19
N ASN A 272 11.11 -1.32 23.41
CA ASN A 272 11.73 -1.23 24.73
C ASN A 272 12.60 0.03 24.91
N ALA A 273 12.82 0.84 23.86
CA ALA A 273 13.55 2.11 23.96
C ALA A 273 12.83 3.12 24.87
N ASP A 274 11.50 3.15 24.85
CA ASP A 274 10.69 4.00 25.73
C ASP A 274 10.81 3.59 27.20
N LYS A 275 10.97 2.29 27.46
CA LYS A 275 11.25 1.77 28.79
C LYS A 275 12.64 2.21 29.26
N LEU A 276 13.65 2.13 28.40
CA LEU A 276 15.00 2.61 28.72
C LEU A 276 15.01 4.12 28.99
N LEU A 277 14.28 4.90 28.20
CA LEU A 277 14.08 6.34 28.41
C LEU A 277 13.45 6.61 29.79
N THR A 278 12.40 5.87 30.14
CA THR A 278 11.69 6.02 31.42
C THR A 278 12.56 5.64 32.61
N ASP A 279 13.27 4.51 32.53
CA ASP A 279 14.19 4.07 33.58
C ASP A 279 15.36 5.06 33.73
N SER A 280 15.85 5.63 32.63
CA SER A 280 16.92 6.65 32.63
C SER A 280 16.45 7.99 33.22
N ARG A 281 15.19 8.38 33.02
CA ARG A 281 14.57 9.54 33.70
C ARG A 281 14.43 9.28 35.20
N GLY A 282 14.04 8.08 35.60
CA GLY A 282 14.01 7.66 37.00
C GLY A 282 15.38 7.78 37.66
N LEU A 283 16.41 7.26 36.99
CA LEU A 283 17.81 7.38 37.41
C LEU A 283 18.28 8.85 37.49
N PHE A 284 17.95 9.68 36.50
CA PHE A 284 18.26 11.12 36.52
C PHE A 284 17.61 11.83 37.71
N ASN A 285 16.34 11.51 38.00
CA ASN A 285 15.62 12.06 39.14
C ASN A 285 16.21 11.58 40.47
N ALA A 286 16.68 10.33 40.56
CA ALA A 286 17.35 9.81 41.75
C ALA A 286 18.65 10.59 42.03
N PHE A 287 19.47 10.85 41.00
CA PHE A 287 20.69 11.66 41.14
C PHE A 287 20.44 13.12 41.50
N THR A 288 19.34 13.72 41.02
CA THR A 288 19.00 15.12 41.34
C THR A 288 18.31 15.25 42.70
N ALA A 289 17.54 14.24 43.14
CA ALA A 289 16.90 14.21 44.46
C ALA A 289 17.91 14.12 45.62
N THR A 290 19.04 13.43 45.41
CA THR A 290 20.15 13.34 46.39
C THR A 290 20.88 14.66 46.67
N GLY A 291 20.56 15.74 45.95
CA GLY A 291 21.03 17.10 46.19
C GLY A 291 20.17 17.92 47.17
N SER A 292 19.09 17.36 47.72
CA SER A 292 18.20 18.05 48.68
C SER A 292 18.88 18.28 50.05
N LEU A 293 18.75 19.50 50.57
CA LEU A 293 19.38 20.05 51.80
C LEU A 293 19.18 19.24 53.09
N LYS A 294 18.32 18.22 53.09
CA LYS A 294 18.01 17.39 54.28
C LYS A 294 19.02 16.27 54.55
N ASP A 295 19.76 15.81 53.54
CA ASP A 295 20.60 14.60 53.60
C ASP A 295 22.12 14.83 53.52
N THR A 296 22.58 16.08 53.58
CA THR A 296 24.01 16.44 53.39
C THR A 296 24.76 16.83 54.67
N SER A 297 24.11 16.81 55.84
CA SER A 297 24.69 17.17 57.14
C SER A 297 24.96 15.93 58.01
N ILE A 298 26.17 15.81 58.57
CA ILE A 298 26.54 14.73 59.51
C ILE A 298 25.68 14.77 60.79
N LEU A 299 25.13 15.94 61.13
CA LEU A 299 24.40 16.18 62.39
C LEU A 299 22.89 16.44 62.18
N GLY A 300 22.33 16.13 61.00
CA GLY A 300 20.88 16.07 60.76
C GLY A 300 20.09 17.39 60.83
N ASN A 301 20.69 18.49 61.29
CA ASN A 301 19.99 19.78 61.44
C ASN A 301 20.85 20.96 60.97
N LEU A 302 20.33 21.76 60.03
CA LEU A 302 20.98 22.94 59.45
C LEU A 302 21.37 23.99 60.52
N TRP A 303 20.60 24.03 61.61
CA TRP A 303 20.84 24.90 62.76
C TRP A 303 22.17 24.62 63.47
N ILE A 304 22.70 23.39 63.41
CA ILE A 304 23.96 23.03 64.07
C ILE A 304 25.16 23.59 63.28
N SER A 305 25.11 23.58 61.95
CA SER A 305 26.12 24.22 61.08
C SER A 305 26.11 25.75 61.22
N ILE A 306 24.92 26.35 61.30
CA ILE A 306 24.76 27.79 61.50
C ILE A 306 25.25 28.17 62.92
N ALA A 307 24.90 27.39 63.95
CA ALA A 307 25.36 27.60 65.32
C ALA A 307 26.89 27.41 65.47
N ALA A 308 27.49 26.42 64.80
CA ALA A 308 28.94 26.23 64.79
C ALA A 308 29.67 27.37 64.06
N GLY A 309 29.11 27.87 62.95
CA GLY A 309 29.62 29.05 62.24
C GLY A 309 29.49 30.35 63.05
N LEU A 310 28.43 30.50 63.85
CA LEU A 310 28.27 31.61 64.79
C LEU A 310 29.22 31.48 65.99
N ALA A 311 29.46 30.27 66.48
CA ALA A 311 30.39 30.00 67.58
C ALA A 311 31.85 30.19 67.17
N THR A 312 32.25 29.87 65.94
CA THR A 312 33.58 30.20 65.40
C THR A 312 33.76 31.71 65.30
N LEU A 313 32.79 32.43 64.73
CA LEU A 313 32.81 33.90 64.65
C LEU A 313 32.88 34.55 66.04
N PHE A 314 32.12 34.05 67.02
CA PHE A 314 32.12 34.55 68.39
C PHE A 314 33.45 34.28 69.12
N SER A 315 34.05 33.10 68.90
CA SER A 315 35.36 32.74 69.47
C SER A 315 36.49 33.56 68.84
N LEU A 316 36.39 33.88 67.54
CA LEU A 316 37.32 34.75 66.81
C LEU A 316 37.22 36.20 67.31
N LEU A 317 36.00 36.69 67.56
CA LEU A 317 35.74 38.00 68.15
C LEU A 317 36.33 38.14 69.56
N MET A 318 36.21 37.12 70.43
CA MET A 318 36.80 37.15 71.78
C MET A 318 38.33 37.04 71.78
N LEU A 319 38.92 36.30 70.83
CA LEU A 319 40.37 36.23 70.62
C LEU A 319 40.94 37.58 70.15
N VAL A 320 40.24 38.26 69.24
CA VAL A 320 40.58 39.62 68.78
C VAL A 320 40.40 40.62 69.91
N PHE A 321 39.34 40.54 70.71
CA PHE A 321 39.10 41.42 71.87
C PHE A 321 40.17 41.27 72.98
N SER A 322 40.69 40.05 73.18
CA SER A 322 41.83 39.76 74.05
C SER A 322 43.14 40.42 73.58
N GLN A 323 43.39 40.42 72.26
CA GLN A 323 44.55 41.09 71.63
C GLN A 323 44.36 42.63 71.57
N TRP A 324 43.13 43.10 71.49
CA TRP A 324 42.75 44.52 71.40
C TRP A 324 43.04 45.30 72.70
N ARG A 325 43.12 44.63 73.86
CA ARG A 325 43.61 45.24 75.11
C ARG A 325 45.13 45.45 75.14
N ALA A 326 45.90 44.88 74.20
CA ALA A 326 47.37 44.91 74.19
C ALA A 326 48.00 45.80 73.09
N GLN A 327 47.21 46.39 72.17
CA GLN A 327 47.71 47.22 71.07
C GLN A 327 47.10 48.63 71.03
N LYS A 328 46.78 49.20 72.19
CA LYS A 328 46.25 50.56 72.25
C LYS A 328 47.35 51.63 72.26
N LEU A 329 48.31 51.57 71.31
CA LEU A 329 49.38 52.58 71.16
C LEU A 329 50.13 52.57 69.79
N ARG A 330 49.40 52.42 68.67
CA ARG A 330 49.85 52.89 67.33
C ARG A 330 48.63 53.46 66.58
N GLN A 331 48.25 54.69 66.93
CA GLN A 331 48.38 55.86 66.03
C GLN A 331 47.70 55.62 64.67
N ALA A 332 46.45 56.05 64.50
CA ALA A 332 46.02 57.43 64.24
C ALA A 332 46.49 58.01 62.88
N SER A 333 46.65 57.18 61.84
CA SER A 333 46.83 57.63 60.46
C SER A 333 46.04 56.79 59.43
N LEU A 334 44.77 56.47 59.73
CA LEU A 334 43.82 55.84 58.79
C LEU A 334 42.38 56.35 58.97
N GLU A 335 42.13 57.37 59.79
CA GLU A 335 40.77 57.91 60.02
C GLU A 335 40.32 58.89 58.93
N GLU A 336 41.25 59.54 58.21
CA GLU A 336 40.89 60.55 57.20
C GLU A 336 40.56 59.95 55.81
N LEU A 337 41.17 58.81 55.46
CA LEU A 337 40.86 58.07 54.21
C LEU A 337 39.59 57.22 54.37
N ASN A 338 39.35 56.69 55.57
CA ASN A 338 38.23 55.79 55.83
C ASN A 338 36.91 56.56 56.00
N THR A 339 36.90 57.77 56.57
CA THR A 339 35.68 58.59 56.66
C THR A 339 35.22 59.12 55.30
N ARG A 340 36.14 59.54 54.42
CA ARG A 340 35.81 59.93 53.04
C ARG A 340 35.30 58.73 52.23
N ASN A 341 35.97 57.58 52.31
CA ASN A 341 35.52 56.36 51.63
C ASN A 341 34.19 55.84 52.19
N GLN A 342 33.97 55.89 53.51
CA GLN A 342 32.68 55.50 54.11
C GLN A 342 31.54 56.42 53.71
N GLN A 343 31.77 57.74 53.62
CA GLN A 343 30.76 58.68 53.14
C GLN A 343 30.44 58.48 51.66
N ALA A 344 31.45 58.23 50.82
CA ALA A 344 31.27 57.98 49.40
C ALA A 344 30.56 56.63 49.13
N ILE A 345 30.88 55.58 49.91
CA ILE A 345 30.18 54.29 49.87
C ILE A 345 28.74 54.42 50.36
N MET A 346 28.48 55.18 51.44
CA MET A 346 27.11 55.41 51.93
C MET A 346 26.25 56.16 50.92
N ARG A 347 26.80 57.17 50.23
CA ARG A 347 26.08 57.86 49.15
C ARG A 347 25.78 56.92 47.98
N LEU A 348 26.76 56.10 47.57
CA LEU A 348 26.56 55.11 46.51
C LEU A 348 25.51 54.06 46.91
N LEU A 349 25.50 53.60 48.17
CA LEU A 349 24.48 52.68 48.69
C LEU A 349 23.09 53.32 48.74
N ASP A 350 22.99 54.59 49.10
CA ASP A 350 21.73 55.36 49.12
C ASP A 350 21.19 55.58 47.70
N GLU A 351 22.06 56.01 46.77
CA GLU A 351 21.72 56.14 45.34
C GLU A 351 21.32 54.80 44.70
N MET A 352 21.80 53.66 45.25
CA MET A 352 21.49 52.30 44.79
C MET A 352 20.38 51.61 45.56
N GLY A 353 19.80 52.25 46.59
CA GLY A 353 18.75 51.65 47.41
C GLY A 353 17.53 51.23 46.59
N SER A 354 17.13 52.05 45.62
CA SER A 354 16.00 51.78 44.73
C SER A 354 16.33 50.83 43.57
N LEU A 355 17.61 50.62 43.24
CA LEU A 355 18.02 49.62 42.24
C LEU A 355 17.66 48.20 42.69
N ALA A 356 17.79 47.92 44.00
CA ALA A 356 17.42 46.63 44.60
C ALA A 356 15.91 46.34 44.51
N GLU A 357 15.09 47.39 44.36
CA GLU A 357 13.64 47.30 44.17
C GLU A 357 13.23 47.23 42.68
N GLY A 358 14.21 47.13 41.76
CA GLY A 358 13.96 47.05 40.32
C GLY A 358 13.83 48.40 39.63
N ASP A 359 14.13 49.52 40.29
CA ASP A 359 14.12 50.83 39.65
C ASP A 359 15.38 51.02 38.79
N LEU A 360 15.25 50.82 37.48
CA LEU A 360 16.34 51.03 36.54
C LEU A 360 16.42 52.49 36.08
N THR A 361 15.61 53.42 36.57
CA THR A 361 15.70 54.86 36.20
C THR A 361 16.84 55.57 36.93
N VAL A 362 17.36 54.96 37.98
CA VAL A 362 18.39 55.52 38.86
C VAL A 362 19.74 55.64 38.14
N LYS A 363 20.55 56.59 38.58
CA LYS A 363 21.90 56.83 38.06
C LYS A 363 22.81 57.20 39.22
N ALA A 364 23.88 56.45 39.41
CA ALA A 364 24.89 56.75 40.42
C ALA A 364 25.72 57.97 39.99
N THR A 365 26.00 58.88 40.91
CA THR A 365 26.81 60.08 40.65
C THR A 365 28.29 59.68 40.53
N VAL A 366 28.91 59.96 39.38
CA VAL A 366 30.34 59.65 39.14
C VAL A 366 31.21 60.79 39.68
N THR A 367 32.03 60.48 40.68
CA THR A 367 32.96 61.39 41.37
C THR A 367 34.42 61.03 41.09
N GLU A 368 35.39 61.93 41.33
CA GLU A 368 36.84 61.65 41.14
C GLU A 368 37.48 60.78 42.25
N ASP A 369 36.68 60.28 43.19
CA ASP A 369 37.14 59.45 44.32
C ASP A 369 37.18 57.94 43.97
N MET A 370 37.64 57.11 44.89
CA MET A 370 37.79 55.65 44.68
C MET A 370 36.47 54.94 44.31
N THR A 371 35.32 55.54 44.61
CA THR A 371 33.98 55.02 44.28
C THR A 371 33.48 55.42 42.90
N GLY A 372 34.07 56.42 42.25
CA GLY A 372 33.67 56.88 40.91
C GLY A 372 33.73 55.80 39.83
N ALA A 373 34.81 54.99 39.82
CA ALA A 373 34.93 53.86 38.90
C ALA A 373 33.89 52.75 39.15
N ILE A 374 33.44 52.61 40.41
CA ILE A 374 32.38 51.67 40.80
C ILE A 374 31.02 52.21 40.35
N ALA A 375 30.74 53.51 40.56
CA ALA A 375 29.54 54.18 40.08
C ALA A 375 29.40 54.11 38.55
N ASP A 376 30.50 54.29 37.82
CA ASP A 376 30.53 54.17 36.35
C ASP A 376 30.24 52.72 35.89
N SER A 377 30.85 51.72 36.53
CA SER A 377 30.60 50.30 36.25
C SER A 377 29.16 49.89 36.56
N ILE A 378 28.58 50.44 37.63
CA ILE A 378 27.17 50.25 38.00
C ILE A 378 26.24 50.90 36.97
N ASN A 379 26.51 52.14 36.56
CA ASN A 379 25.72 52.81 35.53
C ASN A 379 25.77 52.05 34.20
N PHE A 380 26.94 51.52 33.81
CA PHE A 380 27.06 50.65 32.64
C PHE A 380 26.22 49.37 32.79
N ALA A 381 26.25 48.72 33.96
CA ALA A 381 25.43 47.54 34.24
C ALA A 381 23.92 47.86 34.19
N ILE A 382 23.49 49.00 34.74
CA ILE A 382 22.10 49.47 34.67
C ILE A 382 21.69 49.69 33.21
N GLU A 383 22.54 50.29 32.38
CA GLU A 383 22.27 50.51 30.95
C GLU A 383 22.15 49.18 30.17
N GLN A 384 23.02 48.21 30.46
CA GLN A 384 22.91 46.86 29.89
C GLN A 384 21.63 46.15 30.37
N LEU A 385 21.24 46.30 31.64
CA LEU A 385 20.00 45.76 32.17
C LEU A 385 18.76 46.43 31.54
N ARG A 386 18.77 47.74 31.32
CA ARG A 386 17.71 48.46 30.60
C ARG A 386 17.53 47.90 29.19
N SER A 387 18.63 47.77 28.45
CA SER A 387 18.61 47.21 27.10
C SER A 387 18.10 45.77 27.08
N LEU A 388 18.51 44.94 28.04
CA LEU A 388 18.05 43.57 28.19
C LEU A 388 16.54 43.50 28.49
N VAL A 389 16.07 44.27 29.49
CA VAL A 389 14.64 44.32 29.88
C VAL A 389 13.77 44.81 28.73
N GLY A 390 14.20 45.86 28.01
CA GLY A 390 13.51 46.36 26.82
C GLY A 390 13.44 45.29 25.71
N THR A 391 14.56 44.63 25.41
CA THR A 391 14.62 43.55 24.42
C THR A 391 13.72 42.38 24.82
N ILE A 392 13.67 42.01 26.10
CA ILE A 392 12.78 40.93 26.59
C ILE A 392 11.32 41.34 26.45
N ASN A 393 10.96 42.59 26.75
CA ASN A 393 9.58 43.08 26.61
C ASN A 393 9.12 43.01 25.14
N ASP A 394 9.91 43.59 24.23
CA ASP A 394 9.62 43.60 22.79
C ASP A 394 9.53 42.18 22.21
N THR A 395 10.50 41.33 22.56
CA THR A 395 10.52 39.92 22.11
C THR A 395 9.31 39.16 22.66
N SER A 396 8.91 39.39 23.92
CA SER A 396 7.74 38.75 24.52
C SER A 396 6.44 39.15 23.82
N VAL A 397 6.30 40.43 23.43
CA VAL A 397 5.15 40.90 22.65
C VAL A 397 5.11 40.24 21.27
N GLN A 398 6.25 40.18 20.58
CA GLN A 398 6.34 39.53 19.26
C GLN A 398 6.02 38.03 19.34
N VAL A 399 6.55 37.33 20.35
CA VAL A 399 6.27 35.89 20.57
C VAL A 399 4.79 35.67 20.89
N ALA A 400 4.19 36.49 21.74
CA ALA A 400 2.76 36.37 22.06
C ALA A 400 1.87 36.59 20.83
N ALA A 401 2.18 37.59 19.99
CA ALA A 401 1.45 37.85 18.76
C ALA A 401 1.58 36.69 17.74
N GLY A 402 2.81 36.24 17.48
CA GLY A 402 3.06 35.10 16.57
C GLY A 402 2.46 33.79 17.07
N ALA A 403 2.43 33.58 18.39
CA ALA A 403 1.74 32.45 19.01
C ALA A 403 0.22 32.55 18.78
N GLN A 404 -0.41 33.71 19.00
CA GLN A 404 -1.85 33.87 18.77
C GLN A 404 -2.23 33.61 17.30
N GLU A 405 -1.44 34.11 16.35
CA GLU A 405 -1.63 33.86 14.93
C GLU A 405 -1.52 32.36 14.60
N THR A 406 -0.45 31.71 15.07
CA THR A 406 -0.22 30.27 14.85
C THR A 406 -1.32 29.43 15.49
N GLN A 407 -1.84 29.82 16.65
CA GLN A 407 -2.97 29.15 17.30
C GLN A 407 -4.23 29.22 16.43
N ASN A 408 -4.55 30.40 15.88
CA ASN A 408 -5.70 30.56 14.99
C ASN A 408 -5.56 29.73 13.72
N THR A 409 -4.36 29.69 13.11
CA THR A 409 -4.08 28.83 11.96
C THR A 409 -4.26 27.35 12.30
N ALA A 410 -3.80 26.90 13.47
CA ALA A 410 -3.96 25.53 13.92
C ALA A 410 -5.44 25.16 14.15
N LEU A 411 -6.24 26.07 14.70
CA LEU A 411 -7.69 25.86 14.86
C LEU A 411 -8.41 25.77 13.50
N HIS A 412 -8.08 26.67 12.56
CA HIS A 412 -8.62 26.59 11.19
C HIS A 412 -8.21 25.29 10.48
N LEU A 413 -6.99 24.81 10.68
CA LEU A 413 -6.55 23.54 10.13
C LEU A 413 -7.35 22.35 10.70
N ALA A 414 -7.68 22.38 11.99
CA ALA A 414 -8.52 21.36 12.62
C ALA A 414 -9.95 21.35 12.04
N GLU A 415 -10.54 22.54 11.85
CA GLU A 415 -11.86 22.71 11.22
C GLU A 415 -11.87 22.24 9.76
N ALA A 416 -10.84 22.61 8.98
CA ALA A 416 -10.69 22.17 7.60
C ALA A 416 -10.53 20.65 7.49
N ALA A 417 -9.79 20.03 8.42
CA ALA A 417 -9.66 18.58 8.49
C ALA A 417 -11.00 17.90 8.81
N GLU A 418 -11.82 18.47 9.70
CA GLU A 418 -13.15 17.94 9.98
C GLU A 418 -14.07 17.98 8.75
N HIS A 419 -14.09 19.10 8.02
CA HIS A 419 -14.80 19.21 6.76
C HIS A 419 -14.29 18.20 5.72
N GLN A 420 -12.98 18.03 5.61
CA GLN A 420 -12.40 17.03 4.73
C GLN A 420 -12.84 15.60 5.09
N ALA A 421 -12.98 15.28 6.38
CA ALA A 421 -13.46 13.97 6.83
C ALA A 421 -14.92 13.69 6.39
N GLN A 422 -15.77 14.73 6.39
CA GLN A 422 -17.15 14.64 5.88
C GLN A 422 -17.17 14.37 4.37
N GLU A 423 -16.35 15.08 3.60
CA GLU A 423 -16.22 14.87 2.15
C GLU A 423 -15.69 13.48 1.81
N ILE A 424 -14.73 12.96 2.57
CA ILE A 424 -14.21 11.59 2.41
C ILE A 424 -15.31 10.55 2.67
N THR A 425 -16.17 10.78 3.67
CA THR A 425 -17.30 9.88 3.96
C THR A 425 -18.29 9.87 2.79
N SER A 426 -18.70 11.05 2.30
CA SER A 426 -19.58 11.19 1.13
C SER A 426 -18.99 10.55 -0.13
N ALA A 427 -17.68 10.71 -0.37
CA ALA A 427 -16.98 10.05 -1.47
C ALA A 427 -17.00 8.53 -1.32
N SER A 428 -16.76 8.02 -0.11
CA SER A 428 -16.77 6.58 0.18
C SER A 428 -18.14 5.94 -0.08
N ASP A 429 -19.22 6.62 0.30
CA ASP A 429 -20.59 6.17 0.04
C ASP A 429 -20.87 6.07 -1.47
N ARG A 430 -20.50 7.10 -2.25
CA ARG A 430 -20.63 7.11 -3.71
C ARG A 430 -19.82 5.99 -4.38
N ILE A 431 -18.63 5.70 -3.88
CA ILE A 431 -17.82 4.57 -4.36
C ILE A 431 -18.52 3.24 -4.06
N GLY A 432 -19.16 3.13 -2.88
CA GLY A 432 -19.99 1.98 -2.54
C GLY A 432 -21.16 1.77 -3.50
N GLU A 433 -21.83 2.84 -3.91
CA GLU A 433 -22.89 2.81 -4.94
C GLU A 433 -22.35 2.36 -6.30
N ILE A 434 -21.18 2.90 -6.72
CA ILE A 434 -20.50 2.49 -7.95
C ILE A 434 -20.17 0.99 -7.92
N ALA A 435 -19.60 0.49 -6.82
CA ALA A 435 -19.30 -0.93 -6.65
C ALA A 435 -20.54 -1.82 -6.71
N SER A 436 -21.68 -1.33 -6.19
CA SER A 436 -22.97 -2.01 -6.34
C SER A 436 -23.43 -2.05 -7.80
N SER A 437 -23.40 -0.91 -8.49
CA SER A 437 -23.77 -0.78 -9.90
C SER A 437 -22.93 -1.70 -10.81
N ILE A 438 -21.62 -1.76 -10.57
CA ILE A 438 -20.70 -2.65 -11.30
C ILE A 438 -21.09 -4.13 -11.11
N ARG A 439 -21.45 -4.55 -9.89
CA ARG A 439 -21.95 -5.90 -9.63
C ARG A 439 -23.27 -6.20 -10.34
N HIS A 440 -24.11 -5.19 -10.57
CA HIS A 440 -25.31 -5.34 -11.40
C HIS A 440 -24.96 -5.50 -12.88
N VAL A 441 -24.03 -4.69 -13.40
CA VAL A 441 -23.53 -4.83 -14.78
C VAL A 441 -22.94 -6.22 -15.02
N SER A 442 -22.07 -6.71 -14.14
CA SER A 442 -21.46 -8.04 -14.26
C SER A 442 -22.52 -9.17 -14.31
N ARG A 443 -23.53 -9.13 -13.42
CA ARG A 443 -24.65 -10.10 -13.45
C ARG A 443 -25.47 -10.02 -14.73
N ASN A 444 -25.81 -8.81 -15.18
CA ASN A 444 -26.57 -8.61 -16.41
C ASN A 444 -25.79 -9.05 -17.66
N SER A 445 -24.47 -8.86 -17.65
CA SER A 445 -23.58 -9.39 -18.68
C SER A 445 -23.59 -10.91 -18.67
N ALA A 446 -23.41 -11.57 -17.52
CA ALA A 446 -23.46 -13.03 -17.45
C ALA A 446 -24.78 -13.60 -18.00
N GLN A 447 -25.91 -13.00 -17.63
CA GLN A 447 -27.22 -13.40 -18.16
C GLN A 447 -27.35 -13.15 -19.66
N SER A 448 -26.85 -12.01 -20.17
CA SER A 448 -26.90 -11.70 -21.60
C SER A 448 -26.02 -12.66 -22.41
N ALA A 449 -24.88 -13.12 -21.86
CA ALA A 449 -24.01 -14.11 -22.50
C ALA A 449 -24.72 -15.46 -22.62
N GLU A 450 -25.44 -15.90 -21.59
CA GLU A 450 -26.26 -17.11 -21.63
C GLU A 450 -27.35 -17.02 -22.72
N VAL A 451 -28.04 -15.89 -22.81
CA VAL A 451 -29.05 -15.65 -23.86
C VAL A 451 -28.41 -15.69 -25.25
N ALA A 452 -27.24 -15.08 -25.43
CA ALA A 452 -26.52 -15.11 -26.70
C ALA A 452 -26.10 -16.53 -27.10
N GLN A 453 -25.58 -17.30 -26.15
CA GLN A 453 -25.21 -18.70 -26.38
C GLN A 453 -26.43 -19.56 -26.76
N ARG A 454 -27.58 -19.33 -26.09
CA ARG A 454 -28.83 -20.01 -26.43
C ARG A 454 -29.34 -19.62 -27.82
N SER A 455 -29.15 -18.37 -28.25
CA SER A 455 -29.46 -17.95 -29.62
C SER A 455 -28.59 -18.66 -30.66
N VAL A 456 -27.31 -18.89 -30.36
CA VAL A 456 -26.42 -19.71 -31.21
C VAL A 456 -27.01 -21.12 -31.37
N GLU A 457 -27.33 -21.79 -30.26
CA GLU A 457 -27.91 -23.15 -30.30
C GLU A 457 -29.22 -23.22 -31.10
N ILE A 458 -30.11 -22.23 -30.93
CA ILE A 458 -31.37 -22.16 -31.67
C ILE A 458 -31.11 -21.95 -33.17
N ALA A 459 -30.17 -21.06 -33.52
CA ALA A 459 -29.81 -20.80 -34.91
C ALA A 459 -29.19 -22.03 -35.59
N THR A 460 -28.28 -22.73 -34.91
CA THR A 460 -27.66 -23.97 -35.41
C THR A 460 -28.71 -25.05 -35.64
N ASN A 461 -29.61 -25.29 -34.66
CA ASN A 461 -30.71 -26.25 -34.82
C ASN A 461 -31.66 -25.85 -35.96
N GLY A 462 -31.97 -24.55 -36.09
CA GLY A 462 -32.77 -24.04 -37.20
C GLY A 462 -32.11 -24.30 -38.56
N ALA A 463 -30.80 -24.08 -38.66
CA ALA A 463 -30.04 -24.31 -39.89
C ALA A 463 -30.04 -25.79 -40.28
N ASP A 464 -29.97 -26.70 -39.30
CA ASP A 464 -30.09 -28.14 -39.54
C ASP A 464 -31.47 -28.54 -40.08
N VAL A 465 -32.55 -27.99 -39.52
CA VAL A 465 -33.93 -28.24 -40.02
C VAL A 465 -34.09 -27.72 -41.45
N VAL A 466 -33.54 -26.55 -41.76
CA VAL A 466 -33.54 -26.00 -43.11
C VAL A 466 -32.76 -26.90 -44.08
N ARG A 467 -31.58 -27.38 -43.68
CA ARG A 467 -30.75 -28.31 -44.46
C ARG A 467 -31.52 -29.61 -44.80
N GLN A 468 -32.23 -30.16 -43.82
CA GLN A 468 -33.11 -31.33 -44.03
C GLN A 468 -34.25 -31.01 -44.99
N THR A 469 -34.80 -29.79 -44.92
CA THR A 469 -35.87 -29.34 -45.83
C THR A 469 -35.38 -29.24 -47.27
N ILE A 470 -34.17 -28.69 -47.50
CA ILE A 470 -33.55 -28.63 -48.83
C ILE A 470 -33.35 -30.05 -49.39
N GLN A 471 -32.81 -30.97 -48.58
CA GLN A 471 -32.66 -32.37 -48.99
C GLN A 471 -34.02 -33.02 -49.33
N GLY A 472 -35.07 -32.69 -48.58
CA GLY A 472 -36.43 -33.13 -48.88
C GLY A 472 -36.94 -32.61 -50.23
N MET A 473 -36.65 -31.34 -50.57
CA MET A 473 -37.01 -30.76 -51.87
C MET A 473 -36.24 -31.40 -53.02
N ASP A 474 -34.96 -31.72 -52.84
CA ASP A 474 -34.17 -32.46 -53.84
C ASP A 474 -34.76 -33.85 -54.10
N ASN A 475 -35.15 -34.58 -53.04
CA ASN A 475 -35.79 -35.88 -53.19
C ASN A 475 -37.14 -35.78 -53.93
N ILE A 476 -37.94 -34.74 -53.64
CA ILE A 476 -39.21 -34.48 -54.34
C ILE A 476 -38.96 -34.19 -55.82
N ARG A 477 -37.96 -33.35 -56.13
CA ARG A 477 -37.57 -33.03 -57.52
C ARG A 477 -37.22 -34.31 -58.29
N ASP A 478 -36.40 -35.17 -57.71
CA ASP A 478 -35.94 -36.41 -58.35
C ASP A 478 -37.13 -37.36 -58.60
N GLN A 479 -38.05 -37.47 -57.64
CA GLN A 479 -39.28 -38.27 -57.78
C GLN A 479 -40.21 -37.72 -58.87
N ILE A 480 -40.35 -36.40 -58.99
CA ILE A 480 -41.13 -35.77 -60.06
C ILE A 480 -40.50 -36.06 -61.43
N GLN A 481 -39.17 -35.95 -61.55
CA GLN A 481 -38.47 -36.27 -62.80
C GLN A 481 -38.64 -37.74 -63.20
N GLU A 482 -38.56 -38.66 -62.25
CA GLU A 482 -38.80 -40.08 -62.52
C GLU A 482 -40.23 -40.33 -62.98
N THR A 483 -41.21 -39.69 -62.32
CA THR A 483 -42.63 -39.82 -62.67
C THR A 483 -42.91 -39.22 -64.05
N SER A 484 -42.31 -38.07 -64.39
CA SER A 484 -42.40 -37.45 -65.70
C SER A 484 -41.86 -38.37 -66.81
N LYS A 485 -40.73 -39.07 -66.57
CA LYS A 485 -40.21 -40.10 -67.50
C LYS A 485 -41.18 -41.26 -67.70
N ARG A 486 -41.86 -41.70 -66.62
CA ARG A 486 -42.87 -42.78 -66.70
C ARG A 486 -44.08 -42.35 -67.52
N ILE A 487 -44.56 -41.12 -67.33
CA ILE A 487 -45.70 -40.57 -68.08
C ILE A 487 -45.33 -40.33 -69.55
N LYS A 488 -44.13 -39.84 -69.86
CA LYS A 488 -43.66 -39.70 -71.24
C LYS A 488 -43.66 -41.04 -72.00
N ARG A 489 -43.16 -42.11 -71.36
CA ARG A 489 -43.24 -43.47 -71.92
C ARG A 489 -44.68 -43.95 -72.13
N LEU A 490 -45.59 -43.60 -71.22
CA LEU A 490 -47.02 -43.90 -71.39
C LEU A 490 -47.60 -43.16 -72.61
N GLY A 491 -47.26 -41.88 -72.78
CA GLY A 491 -47.64 -41.10 -73.97
C GLY A 491 -47.10 -41.69 -75.27
N GLU A 492 -45.83 -42.13 -75.29
CA GLU A 492 -45.22 -42.84 -76.43
C GLU A 492 -45.96 -44.15 -76.74
N SER A 493 -46.25 -44.99 -75.72
CA SER A 493 -47.03 -46.21 -75.90
C SER A 493 -48.46 -45.94 -76.38
N SER A 494 -49.10 -44.87 -75.91
CA SER A 494 -50.42 -44.44 -76.40
C SER A 494 -50.38 -43.97 -77.85
N GLN A 495 -49.28 -43.33 -78.28
CA GLN A 495 -49.08 -42.98 -79.69
C GLN A 495 -48.96 -44.22 -80.57
N GLU A 496 -48.17 -45.23 -80.15
CA GLU A 496 -48.06 -46.51 -80.86
C GLU A 496 -49.41 -47.24 -80.96
N ILE A 497 -50.18 -47.27 -79.86
CA ILE A 497 -51.53 -47.83 -79.88
C ILE A 497 -52.44 -47.07 -80.85
N GLY A 498 -52.35 -45.74 -80.89
CA GLY A 498 -53.09 -44.91 -81.85
C GLY A 498 -52.81 -45.32 -83.30
N SER A 499 -51.53 -45.49 -83.66
CA SER A 499 -51.13 -45.94 -85.00
C SER A 499 -51.65 -47.35 -85.34
N ILE A 500 -51.69 -48.24 -84.36
CA ILE A 500 -52.25 -49.59 -84.55
C ILE A 500 -53.78 -49.51 -84.74
N VAL A 501 -54.48 -48.69 -83.97
CA VAL A 501 -55.93 -48.52 -84.06
C VAL A 501 -56.34 -47.93 -85.41
N GLU A 502 -55.57 -46.96 -85.93
CA GLU A 502 -55.72 -46.40 -87.28
C GLU A 502 -55.57 -47.49 -88.35
N LEU A 503 -54.50 -48.28 -88.28
CA LEU A 503 -54.28 -49.42 -89.18
C LEU A 503 -55.42 -50.47 -89.11
N ILE A 504 -55.94 -50.78 -87.92
CA ILE A 504 -57.07 -51.72 -87.77
C ILE A 504 -58.35 -51.11 -88.37
N ASN A 505 -58.57 -49.80 -88.22
CA ASN A 505 -59.69 -49.13 -88.86
C ASN A 505 -59.58 -49.22 -90.39
N ASP A 506 -58.39 -48.97 -90.95
CA ASP A 506 -58.13 -49.09 -92.40
C ASP A 506 -58.36 -50.52 -92.90
N ILE A 507 -57.89 -51.53 -92.17
CA ILE A 507 -58.14 -52.95 -92.49
C ILE A 507 -59.64 -53.26 -92.42
N SER A 508 -60.34 -52.75 -91.40
CA SER A 508 -61.79 -52.95 -91.25
C SER A 508 -62.56 -52.30 -92.40
N GLU A 509 -62.16 -51.12 -92.84
CA GLU A 509 -62.77 -50.41 -93.97
C GLU A 509 -62.47 -51.12 -95.31
N GLN A 510 -61.24 -51.56 -95.54
CA GLN A 510 -60.90 -52.41 -96.68
C GLN A 510 -61.69 -53.73 -96.68
N THR A 511 -61.84 -54.37 -95.52
CA THR A 511 -62.62 -55.61 -95.36
C THR A 511 -64.10 -55.36 -95.65
N ASN A 512 -64.64 -54.22 -95.23
CA ASN A 512 -66.00 -53.80 -95.52
C ASN A 512 -66.22 -53.62 -97.04
N ILE A 513 -65.27 -52.98 -97.73
CA ILE A 513 -65.30 -52.81 -99.20
C ILE A 513 -65.17 -54.15 -99.92
N LEU A 514 -64.27 -55.04 -99.47
CA LEU A 514 -64.12 -56.39 -100.02
C LEU A 514 -65.38 -57.24 -99.84
N ALA A 515 -66.00 -57.17 -98.65
CA ALA A 515 -67.25 -57.86 -98.35
C ALA A 515 -68.41 -57.34 -99.20
N LEU A 516 -68.51 -56.01 -99.38
CA LEU A 516 -69.50 -55.40 -100.27
C LEU A 516 -69.31 -55.86 -101.73
N ASN A 517 -68.08 -55.86 -102.23
CA ASN A 517 -67.75 -56.34 -103.58
C ASN A 517 -68.09 -57.84 -103.75
N ALA A 518 -67.82 -58.65 -102.72
CA ALA A 518 -68.18 -60.06 -102.69
C ALA A 518 -69.71 -60.27 -102.65
N SER A 519 -70.45 -59.46 -101.89
CA SER A 519 -71.92 -59.49 -101.83
C SER A 519 -72.54 -59.11 -103.19
N ILE A 520 -72.00 -58.08 -103.87
CA ILE A 520 -72.39 -57.69 -105.24
C ILE A 520 -72.13 -58.83 -106.24
N GLN A 521 -70.95 -59.44 -106.22
CA GLN A 521 -70.60 -60.57 -107.11
C GLN A 521 -71.46 -61.82 -106.81
N ALA A 522 -71.72 -62.12 -105.54
CA ALA A 522 -72.60 -63.21 -105.14
C ALA A 522 -74.05 -62.98 -105.59
N ALA A 523 -74.55 -61.74 -105.53
CA ALA A 523 -75.85 -61.37 -106.10
C ALA A 523 -75.87 -61.50 -107.64
N SER A 524 -74.77 -61.19 -108.32
CA SER A 524 -74.62 -61.37 -109.78
C SER A 524 -74.60 -62.84 -110.22
N ALA A 525 -74.27 -63.79 -109.35
CA ALA A 525 -74.23 -65.24 -109.63
C ALA A 525 -75.59 -65.95 -109.41
N GLY A 526 -76.64 -65.23 -108.98
CA GLY A 526 -77.99 -65.77 -108.82
C GLY A 526 -78.11 -66.86 -107.75
N GLU A 527 -78.87 -67.93 -108.03
CA GLU A 527 -79.11 -69.04 -107.09
C GLU A 527 -77.82 -69.75 -106.62
N ALA A 528 -76.78 -69.82 -107.48
CA ALA A 528 -75.49 -70.45 -107.14
C ALA A 528 -74.66 -69.63 -106.13
N GLY A 529 -74.89 -68.32 -106.03
CA GLY A 529 -74.14 -67.39 -105.15
C GLY A 529 -74.75 -67.18 -103.76
N ARG A 530 -75.93 -67.75 -103.48
CA ARG A 530 -76.74 -67.43 -102.29
C ARG A 530 -76.04 -67.74 -100.96
N GLY A 531 -75.26 -68.82 -100.89
CA GLY A 531 -74.46 -69.16 -99.71
C GLY A 531 -73.28 -68.20 -99.50
N PHE A 532 -72.67 -67.71 -100.59
CA PHE A 532 -71.59 -66.72 -100.55
C PHE A 532 -72.11 -65.32 -100.16
N ALA A 533 -73.30 -64.95 -100.60
CA ALA A 533 -73.92 -63.66 -100.24
C ALA A 533 -74.14 -63.54 -98.72
N VAL A 534 -74.62 -64.61 -98.06
CA VAL A 534 -74.83 -64.62 -96.60
C VAL A 534 -73.51 -64.46 -95.84
N VAL A 535 -72.44 -65.12 -96.30
CA VAL A 535 -71.11 -64.98 -95.69
C VAL A 535 -70.56 -63.57 -95.91
N ALA A 536 -70.73 -63.00 -97.11
CA ALA A 536 -70.30 -61.64 -97.42
C ALA A 536 -71.01 -60.58 -96.55
N ASP A 537 -72.33 -60.69 -96.38
CA ASP A 537 -73.10 -59.80 -95.49
C ASP A 537 -72.65 -59.91 -94.02
N GLU A 538 -72.36 -61.12 -93.51
CA GLU A 538 -71.88 -61.27 -92.14
C GLU A 538 -70.45 -60.73 -91.96
N VAL A 539 -69.57 -60.88 -92.96
CA VAL A 539 -68.23 -60.25 -92.96
C VAL A 539 -68.34 -58.73 -92.99
N GLN A 540 -69.24 -58.17 -93.80
CA GLN A 540 -69.52 -56.73 -93.84
C GLN A 540 -69.97 -56.22 -92.47
N ARG A 541 -70.94 -56.90 -91.85
CA ARG A 541 -71.45 -56.55 -90.52
C ARG A 541 -70.38 -56.65 -89.44
N LEU A 542 -69.48 -57.62 -89.54
CA LEU A 542 -68.33 -57.78 -88.63
C LEU A 542 -67.33 -56.63 -88.81
N ALA A 543 -67.03 -56.26 -90.05
CA ALA A 543 -66.14 -55.16 -90.41
C ALA A 543 -66.68 -53.80 -89.93
N GLU A 544 -67.99 -53.54 -90.09
CA GLU A 544 -68.62 -52.34 -89.53
C GLU A 544 -68.59 -52.32 -88.00
N ARG A 545 -68.79 -53.47 -87.34
CA ARG A 545 -68.66 -53.56 -85.87
C ARG A 545 -67.22 -53.32 -85.42
N ALA A 546 -66.24 -53.83 -86.14
CA ALA A 546 -64.83 -53.60 -85.90
C ALA A 546 -64.48 -52.11 -86.05
N SER A 547 -64.90 -51.45 -87.14
CA SER A 547 -64.69 -50.00 -87.35
C SER A 547 -65.35 -49.13 -86.27
N ARG A 548 -66.57 -49.46 -85.83
CA ARG A 548 -67.20 -48.74 -84.71
C ARG A 548 -66.45 -48.93 -83.39
N ALA A 549 -65.90 -50.12 -83.15
CA ALA A 549 -65.09 -50.40 -81.96
C ALA A 549 -63.73 -49.68 -82.00
N THR A 550 -63.04 -49.68 -83.15
CA THR A 550 -61.77 -48.96 -83.33
C THR A 550 -61.93 -47.46 -83.15
N LYS A 551 -62.97 -46.82 -83.73
CA LYS A 551 -63.26 -45.39 -83.49
C LYS A 551 -63.48 -45.05 -82.02
N ARG A 552 -64.11 -45.95 -81.26
CA ARG A 552 -64.28 -45.77 -79.81
C ARG A 552 -62.97 -45.92 -79.05
N ILE A 553 -62.10 -46.85 -79.47
CA ILE A 553 -60.75 -47.00 -78.92
C ILE A 553 -59.89 -45.77 -79.26
N GLU A 554 -59.97 -45.27 -80.49
CA GLU A 554 -59.28 -44.05 -80.95
C GLU A 554 -59.63 -42.85 -80.06
N GLY A 555 -60.92 -42.64 -79.76
CA GLY A 555 -61.35 -41.60 -78.82
C GLY A 555 -60.78 -41.77 -77.40
N LEU A 556 -60.67 -43.01 -76.90
CA LEU A 556 -60.04 -43.30 -75.61
C LEU A 556 -58.52 -43.05 -75.65
N VAL A 557 -57.84 -43.43 -76.73
CA VAL A 557 -56.41 -43.20 -76.92
C VAL A 557 -56.12 -41.71 -76.99
N HIS A 558 -56.92 -40.93 -77.72
CA HIS A 558 -56.80 -39.47 -77.76
C HIS A 558 -56.98 -38.82 -76.39
N ALA A 559 -57.95 -39.30 -75.60
CA ALA A 559 -58.13 -38.83 -74.22
C ALA A 559 -56.88 -39.13 -73.37
N ILE A 560 -56.33 -40.34 -73.45
CA ILE A 560 -55.10 -40.71 -72.73
C ILE A 560 -53.91 -39.84 -73.17
N GLN A 561 -53.76 -39.56 -74.47
CA GLN A 561 -52.72 -38.67 -74.99
C GLN A 561 -52.86 -37.23 -74.46
N SER A 562 -54.10 -36.72 -74.38
CA SER A 562 -54.37 -35.41 -73.79
C SER A 562 -54.01 -35.37 -72.31
N ASP A 563 -54.52 -36.34 -71.53
CA ASP A 563 -54.29 -36.43 -70.08
C ASP A 563 -52.80 -36.61 -69.75
N THR A 564 -52.06 -37.39 -70.55
CA THR A 564 -50.61 -37.57 -70.38
C THR A 564 -49.83 -36.29 -70.66
N ASN A 565 -50.18 -35.54 -71.72
CA ASN A 565 -49.57 -34.23 -71.99
C ASN A 565 -49.85 -33.21 -70.89
N GLU A 566 -51.08 -33.15 -70.38
CA GLU A 566 -51.44 -32.27 -69.27
C GLU A 566 -50.66 -32.64 -68.00
N ALA A 567 -50.54 -33.94 -67.69
CA ALA A 567 -49.78 -34.42 -66.55
C ALA A 567 -48.28 -34.08 -66.66
N VAL A 568 -47.68 -34.17 -67.86
CA VAL A 568 -46.28 -33.75 -68.08
C VAL A 568 -46.11 -32.25 -67.83
N SER A 569 -47.00 -31.41 -68.37
CA SER A 569 -46.99 -29.96 -68.14
C SER A 569 -47.11 -29.61 -66.65
N SER A 570 -48.02 -30.27 -65.94
CA SER A 570 -48.18 -30.10 -64.49
C SER A 570 -46.92 -30.49 -63.71
N MET A 571 -46.22 -31.55 -64.13
CA MET A 571 -44.95 -31.95 -63.52
C MET A 571 -43.81 -30.96 -63.77
N GLU A 572 -43.74 -30.35 -64.95
CA GLU A 572 -42.74 -29.30 -65.25
C GLU A 572 -42.98 -28.05 -64.40
N GLN A 573 -44.25 -27.64 -64.25
CA GLN A 573 -44.62 -26.54 -63.37
C GLN A 573 -44.29 -26.86 -61.89
N THR A 574 -44.63 -28.05 -61.42
CA THR A 574 -44.32 -28.49 -60.04
C THR A 574 -42.81 -28.53 -59.79
N THR A 575 -42.02 -28.96 -60.78
CA THR A 575 -40.56 -28.94 -60.70
C THR A 575 -40.03 -27.52 -60.47
N THR A 576 -40.60 -26.53 -61.17
CA THR A 576 -40.24 -25.12 -61.02
C THR A 576 -40.54 -24.60 -59.62
N GLU A 577 -41.71 -24.96 -59.06
CA GLU A 577 -42.09 -24.58 -57.70
C GLU A 577 -41.20 -25.24 -56.63
N VAL A 578 -40.81 -26.49 -56.81
CA VAL A 578 -39.89 -27.19 -55.89
C VAL A 578 -38.51 -26.52 -55.89
N VAL A 579 -37.99 -26.14 -57.07
CA VAL A 579 -36.71 -25.41 -57.18
C VAL A 579 -36.80 -24.05 -56.49
N ARG A 580 -37.92 -23.33 -56.68
CA ARG A 580 -38.16 -22.06 -55.99
C ARG A 580 -38.24 -22.24 -54.47
N GLY A 581 -38.91 -23.30 -54.00
CA GLY A 581 -39.00 -23.66 -52.59
C GLY A 581 -37.64 -24.01 -51.98
N ALA A 582 -36.81 -24.77 -52.68
CA ALA A 582 -35.45 -25.10 -52.26
C ALA A 582 -34.59 -23.83 -52.10
N ARG A 583 -34.68 -22.89 -53.05
CA ARG A 583 -33.95 -21.62 -52.98
C ARG A 583 -34.39 -20.74 -51.79
N LEU A 584 -35.69 -20.65 -51.52
CA LEU A 584 -36.19 -19.92 -50.35
C LEU A 584 -35.72 -20.55 -49.03
N ALA A 585 -35.63 -21.88 -48.97
CA ALA A 585 -35.06 -22.57 -47.82
C ALA A 585 -33.55 -22.27 -47.68
N GLU A 586 -32.79 -22.27 -48.77
CA GLU A 586 -31.37 -21.90 -48.78
C GLU A 586 -31.14 -20.47 -48.27
N ASP A 587 -31.94 -19.51 -48.72
CA ASP A 587 -31.88 -18.11 -48.24
C ASP A 587 -32.15 -18.04 -46.72
N ALA A 588 -33.15 -18.79 -46.22
CA ALA A 588 -33.44 -18.88 -44.79
C ALA A 588 -32.27 -19.50 -43.99
N GLY A 589 -31.61 -20.52 -44.56
CA GLY A 589 -30.42 -21.14 -43.97
C GLY A 589 -29.25 -20.16 -43.86
N THR A 590 -29.05 -19.32 -44.88
CA THR A 590 -28.03 -18.26 -44.86
C THR A 590 -28.30 -17.23 -43.77
N ALA A 591 -29.55 -16.79 -43.62
CA ALA A 591 -29.95 -15.85 -42.56
C ALA A 591 -29.72 -16.44 -41.16
N LEU A 592 -29.99 -17.74 -40.96
CA LEU A 592 -29.71 -18.43 -39.70
C LEU A 592 -28.21 -18.51 -39.40
N GLY A 593 -27.37 -18.75 -40.41
CA GLY A 593 -25.92 -18.70 -40.26
C GLY A 593 -25.40 -17.30 -39.89
N GLU A 594 -26.05 -16.24 -40.38
CA GLU A 594 -25.72 -14.87 -39.96
C GLU A 594 -26.11 -14.60 -38.50
N ILE A 595 -27.28 -15.08 -38.06
CA ILE A 595 -27.72 -15.00 -36.65
C ILE A 595 -26.76 -15.75 -35.74
N GLU A 596 -26.30 -16.94 -36.13
CA GLU A 596 -25.30 -17.73 -35.39
C GLU A 596 -24.03 -16.90 -35.18
N ARG A 597 -23.46 -16.35 -36.26
CA ARG A 597 -22.23 -15.55 -36.21
C ARG A 597 -22.40 -14.32 -35.32
N VAL A 598 -23.45 -13.54 -35.52
CA VAL A 598 -23.70 -12.31 -34.73
C VAL A 598 -23.92 -12.64 -33.26
N SER A 599 -24.64 -13.73 -32.94
CA SER A 599 -24.87 -14.14 -31.56
C SER A 599 -23.58 -14.62 -30.88
N SER A 600 -22.71 -15.32 -31.61
CA SER A 600 -21.38 -15.71 -31.13
C SER A 600 -20.49 -14.49 -30.86
N ASP A 601 -20.44 -13.53 -31.78
CA ASP A 601 -19.70 -12.28 -31.60
C ASP A 601 -20.22 -11.50 -30.37
N LEU A 602 -21.54 -11.47 -30.19
CA LEU A 602 -22.21 -10.82 -29.06
C LEU A 602 -21.87 -11.50 -27.72
N ALA A 603 -21.81 -12.83 -27.67
CA ALA A 603 -21.33 -13.56 -26.49
C ALA A 603 -19.89 -13.18 -26.11
N GLY A 604 -19.00 -13.07 -27.10
CA GLY A 604 -17.61 -12.63 -26.90
C GLY A 604 -17.51 -11.19 -26.37
N LEU A 605 -18.28 -10.25 -26.94
CA LEU A 605 -18.34 -8.87 -26.48
C LEU A 605 -18.83 -8.76 -25.03
N ILE A 606 -19.86 -9.53 -24.68
CA ILE A 606 -20.41 -9.55 -23.32
C ILE A 606 -19.40 -10.12 -22.32
N GLN A 607 -18.63 -11.14 -22.70
CA GLN A 607 -17.56 -11.66 -21.85
C GLN A 607 -16.52 -10.57 -21.55
N ASN A 608 -16.17 -9.74 -22.54
CA ASN A 608 -15.26 -8.60 -22.33
C ASN A 608 -15.86 -7.55 -21.38
N ILE A 609 -17.17 -7.28 -21.46
CA ILE A 609 -17.86 -6.38 -20.52
C ILE A 609 -17.79 -6.96 -19.10
N SER A 610 -18.03 -8.27 -18.95
CA SER A 610 -17.96 -8.95 -17.64
C SER A 610 -16.56 -8.82 -17.03
N ASN A 611 -15.50 -9.10 -17.80
CA ASN A 611 -14.12 -8.94 -17.37
C ASN A 611 -13.78 -7.49 -16.98
N SER A 612 -14.27 -6.52 -17.76
CA SER A 612 -14.08 -5.09 -17.48
C SER A 612 -14.79 -4.67 -16.19
N ALA A 613 -16.01 -5.17 -15.96
CA ALA A 613 -16.76 -4.93 -14.74
C ALA A 613 -16.03 -5.51 -13.52
N GLU A 614 -15.45 -6.71 -13.63
CA GLU A 614 -14.64 -7.29 -12.55
C GLU A 614 -13.41 -6.42 -12.21
N GLN A 615 -12.68 -5.94 -13.24
CA GLN A 615 -11.57 -5.00 -13.04
C GLN A 615 -12.02 -3.70 -12.36
N GLN A 616 -13.15 -3.12 -12.78
CA GLN A 616 -13.70 -1.92 -12.17
C GLN A 616 -14.14 -2.17 -10.71
N SER A 617 -14.67 -3.36 -10.39
CA SER A 617 -15.03 -3.73 -9.02
C SER A 617 -13.79 -3.76 -8.12
N ASN A 618 -12.69 -4.34 -8.61
CA ASN A 618 -11.41 -4.36 -7.89
C ASN A 618 -10.85 -2.95 -7.71
N ALA A 619 -10.94 -2.10 -8.73
CA ALA A 619 -10.54 -0.70 -8.65
C ALA A 619 -11.37 0.05 -7.60
N ALA A 620 -12.69 -0.11 -7.58
CA ALA A 620 -13.57 0.49 -6.59
C ALA A 620 -13.18 0.08 -5.16
N SER A 621 -12.90 -1.21 -4.93
CA SER A 621 -12.43 -1.71 -3.62
C SER A 621 -11.11 -1.08 -3.18
N ASN A 622 -10.17 -0.87 -4.11
CA ASN A 622 -8.90 -0.22 -3.81
C ASN A 622 -9.10 1.27 -3.46
N ILE A 623 -10.01 1.95 -4.15
CA ILE A 623 -10.36 3.34 -3.86
C ILE A 623 -11.00 3.44 -2.47
N THR A 624 -11.91 2.52 -2.10
CA THR A 624 -12.46 2.46 -0.73
C THR A 624 -11.37 2.34 0.32
N HIS A 625 -10.41 1.43 0.13
CA HIS A 625 -9.28 1.28 1.06
C HIS A 625 -8.41 2.54 1.16
N THR A 626 -8.23 3.23 0.03
CA THR A 626 -7.52 4.50 -0.03
C THR A 626 -8.27 5.58 0.75
N MET A 627 -9.59 5.67 0.62
CA MET A 627 -10.43 6.60 1.37
C MET A 627 -10.39 6.35 2.87
N ASP A 628 -10.38 5.09 3.31
CA ASP A 628 -10.19 4.74 4.73
C ASP A 628 -8.84 5.23 5.27
N THR A 629 -7.79 5.11 4.46
CA THR A 629 -6.45 5.60 4.82
C THR A 629 -6.43 7.12 4.91
N ILE A 630 -7.00 7.82 3.92
CA ILE A 630 -7.11 9.29 3.93
C ILE A 630 -7.90 9.73 5.15
N ARG A 631 -9.03 9.08 5.48
CA ARG A 631 -9.82 9.38 6.69
C ARG A 631 -8.98 9.28 7.96
N SER A 632 -8.15 8.24 8.09
CA SER A 632 -7.24 8.09 9.23
C SER A 632 -6.22 9.22 9.32
N ILE A 633 -5.62 9.61 8.19
CA ILE A 633 -4.66 10.72 8.13
C ILE A 633 -5.36 12.03 8.49
N THR A 634 -6.55 12.29 7.96
CA THR A 634 -7.36 13.47 8.28
C THR A 634 -7.70 13.56 9.76
N ALA A 635 -8.05 12.43 10.40
CA ALA A 635 -8.27 12.37 11.84
C ALA A 635 -7.00 12.70 12.64
N GLN A 636 -5.85 12.17 12.23
CA GLN A 636 -4.56 12.50 12.84
C GLN A 636 -4.18 13.97 12.65
N THR A 637 -4.45 14.55 11.48
CA THR A 637 -4.23 15.97 11.21
C THR A 637 -5.10 16.85 12.11
N SER A 638 -6.39 16.53 12.25
CA SER A 638 -7.30 17.26 13.15
C SER A 638 -6.81 17.19 14.61
N GLN A 639 -6.40 16.00 15.08
CA GLN A 639 -5.86 15.82 16.41
C GLN A 639 -4.54 16.60 16.61
N GLY A 640 -3.62 16.51 15.65
CA GLY A 640 -2.32 17.20 15.70
C GLY A 640 -2.47 18.72 15.66
N ALA A 641 -3.41 19.23 14.88
CA ALA A 641 -3.75 20.64 14.80
C ALA A 641 -4.32 21.15 16.14
N ASN A 642 -5.25 20.41 16.77
CA ASN A 642 -5.76 20.73 18.11
C ASN A 642 -4.65 20.73 19.17
N GLN A 643 -3.75 19.75 19.15
CA GLN A 643 -2.62 19.68 20.08
C GLN A 643 -1.63 20.84 19.87
N THR A 644 -1.42 21.25 18.62
CA THR A 644 -0.60 22.41 18.26
C THR A 644 -1.24 23.69 18.80
N ALA A 645 -2.53 23.90 18.56
CA ALA A 645 -3.27 25.05 19.07
C ALA A 645 -3.17 25.17 20.61
N LYS A 646 -3.25 24.04 21.32
CA LYS A 646 -3.08 23.99 22.78
C LYS A 646 -1.65 24.34 23.22
N SER A 647 -0.64 23.77 22.56
CA SER A 647 0.77 23.99 22.89
C SER A 647 1.18 25.44 22.64
N ILE A 648 0.71 26.02 21.55
CA ILE A 648 0.93 27.42 21.20
C ILE A 648 0.16 28.36 22.14
N GLY A 649 -1.04 27.98 22.59
CA GLY A 649 -1.75 28.71 23.65
C GLY A 649 -0.94 28.80 24.94
N ASN A 650 -0.25 27.71 25.34
CA ASN A 650 0.66 27.74 26.48
C ASN A 650 1.87 28.65 26.24
N LEU A 651 2.41 28.68 25.00
CA LEU A 651 3.53 29.57 24.65
C LEU A 651 3.13 31.04 24.74
N ALA A 652 1.93 31.40 24.26
CA ALA A 652 1.38 32.75 24.39
C ALA A 652 1.23 33.16 25.86
N GLN A 653 0.81 32.22 26.72
CA GLN A 653 0.74 32.44 28.17
C GLN A 653 2.13 32.65 28.78
N LEU A 654 3.12 31.80 28.45
CA LEU A 654 4.50 31.95 28.92
C LEU A 654 5.12 33.29 28.51
N ALA A 655 4.88 33.75 27.28
CA ALA A 655 5.34 35.05 26.81
C ALA A 655 4.68 36.20 27.60
N THR A 656 3.40 36.04 27.96
CA THR A 656 2.68 37.00 28.81
C THR A 656 3.25 37.02 30.24
N ASP A 657 3.59 35.85 30.80
CA ASP A 657 4.17 35.73 32.13
C ASP A 657 5.61 36.28 32.18
N LEU A 658 6.40 36.07 31.11
CA LEU A 658 7.74 36.65 30.95
C LEU A 658 7.67 38.18 30.89
N ARG A 659 6.74 38.72 30.09
CA ARG A 659 6.47 40.16 30.00
C ARG A 659 6.08 40.73 31.38
N ARG A 660 5.26 40.03 32.14
CA ARG A 660 4.87 40.43 33.50
C ARG A 660 6.06 40.42 34.46
N SER A 661 6.93 39.41 34.37
CA SER A 661 8.10 39.27 35.25
C SER A 661 9.14 40.38 35.03
N VAL A 662 9.21 40.95 33.82
CA VAL A 662 10.07 42.10 33.53
C VAL A 662 9.39 43.46 33.71
N ALA A 663 8.06 43.49 33.84
CA ALA A 663 7.30 44.73 34.07
C ALA A 663 7.50 45.33 35.47
N ASP A 664 8.00 44.54 36.42
CA ASP A 664 8.36 45.02 37.76
C ASP A 664 9.61 45.93 37.74
N PHE A 665 10.40 45.89 36.66
CA PHE A 665 11.52 46.81 36.46
C PHE A 665 11.03 48.15 35.89
N LYS A 666 11.31 49.26 36.58
CA LYS A 666 10.96 50.60 36.10
C LYS A 666 12.00 51.08 35.09
N LEU A 667 11.56 51.30 33.86
CA LEU A 667 12.37 51.91 32.79
C LEU A 667 12.13 53.42 32.73
N PRO A 668 13.13 54.21 32.28
CA PRO A 668 12.91 55.63 32.01
C PRO A 668 11.85 55.79 30.92
N ALA A 669 10.93 56.74 31.11
CA ALA A 669 9.80 56.99 30.22
C ALA A 669 10.21 57.48 28.83
#